data_AF-A0A835KFU4-F1
#
_entry.id   AF-A0A835KFU4-F1
#
_cell.length_a   1.000
_cell.length_b   1.000
_cell.length_c   1.000
_cell.angle_alpha   90.00
_cell.angle_beta   90.00
_cell.angle_gamma   90.00
#
_symmetry.space_group_name_H-M   'P 1'
#
loop_
_entity.id
_entity.type
_entity.pdbx_description
1 polymer ?
#
loop_
_entity_poly.entity_id
_entity_poly.type
_entity_poly.pdbx_seq_one_letter_code
_entity_poly.pdbx_strand_id
1 'polypeptide(L)'
;MASSYLLQSPNFSTNLKLPSKPTTLKTTPSFLPIKAAAASNNTPTPTPTPTPKSNNIRDKARRQNLTNPPQINNFSAKYVPFGADPSTSTESYSLDEIVYRSQSGGLLDVQQDFSALKAFPGSYWRALFDSRVGKRTWPYGSGVWSKKEWVLPDISSDDIVSAFEGNTNLFWAERFGKQFLGMNDLWVKHCGISHTGSFKDLGMTVLVSQVNRLRKMNKPVFGVGCASTGDTSAALSAYCASAGIPSIVFLPADKISIAQLVQPIANGAFVLSIDTDFDGCMKLIREVTSELPIYLANSLNSLRLEGQKTAAIEILQQFDWEVPEWVIVPGGNLGNVYAFYKGFHMCKELGLVDKIPRLVCAQAANANPLYLYYKSAWGEFKAVKANSTFASAIQIGDPVSIDRAVYALKKSNGIVEEATEEELMDAMALADSTGMFICPHTGVALTALMKLRKSGVIGSTDRTVVVSTAHGLKFTQSKIDYHSNNIKEMACRYANPPVSVAADFGSVMDVLKKYLSKTPRFVGVDGFGLIMEEFVSSISDLDLVDVNGFELHKVIAQRTRQQNWDGKRSKADLNSLTLYRKDHHTFTQCRYGCTACAHRKRMIGGQKVAFHVWGLACQQNNNFWKSRSILNVKLRHI
;
A
#
# COMPACT_ATOMS: atom_id res chain seq x y z
N MET A 1 -1.22 -28.98 -53.62
CA MET A 1 -1.66 -28.38 -54.90
C MET A 1 -3.17 -28.13 -54.81
N ALA A 2 -3.61 -26.91 -55.14
CA ALA A 2 -4.86 -26.47 -55.81
C ALA A 2 -6.16 -27.33 -55.67
N SER A 3 -7.39 -26.81 -55.65
CA SER A 3 -8.01 -25.47 -55.72
C SER A 3 -9.55 -25.65 -55.59
N SER A 4 -10.22 -24.64 -55.03
CA SER A 4 -11.55 -24.05 -55.32
C SER A 4 -12.72 -24.81 -55.98
N TYR A 5 -13.93 -24.63 -55.43
CA TYR A 5 -15.24 -24.37 -56.09
C TYR A 5 -16.16 -23.63 -55.08
N LEU A 6 -16.45 -22.33 -55.19
CA LEU A 6 -17.57 -21.63 -55.90
C LEU A 6 -19.01 -22.08 -55.55
N LEU A 7 -19.83 -21.15 -55.03
CA LEU A 7 -21.13 -20.76 -55.60
C LEU A 7 -21.69 -19.44 -54.99
N GLN A 8 -22.42 -18.71 -55.84
CA GLN A 8 -22.83 -17.30 -55.78
C GLN A 8 -24.14 -17.04 -55.00
N SER A 9 -24.42 -15.77 -54.69
CA SER A 9 -25.77 -15.23 -54.45
C SER A 9 -25.98 -13.96 -55.32
N PRO A 10 -27.19 -13.72 -55.87
CA PRO A 10 -27.46 -12.61 -56.80
C PRO A 10 -28.08 -11.36 -56.14
N ASN A 11 -27.91 -10.23 -56.84
CA ASN A 11 -28.47 -8.88 -56.62
C ASN A 11 -30.02 -8.83 -56.89
N PHE A 12 -30.85 -7.83 -56.55
CA PHE A 12 -30.74 -6.37 -56.75
C PHE A 12 -31.94 -5.60 -56.11
N SER A 13 -31.71 -4.31 -55.75
CA SER A 13 -32.60 -3.10 -55.91
C SER A 13 -33.74 -2.86 -54.90
N THR A 14 -34.14 -1.66 -54.44
CA THR A 14 -33.71 -0.23 -54.30
C THR A 14 -34.77 0.39 -53.33
N ASN A 15 -34.56 1.37 -52.45
CA ASN A 15 -34.44 2.82 -52.69
C ASN A 15 -34.53 3.57 -51.33
N LEU A 16 -33.63 4.55 -51.04
CA LEU A 16 -33.97 5.94 -50.65
C LEU A 16 -32.75 6.76 -50.17
N LYS A 17 -32.36 7.72 -51.04
CA LYS A 17 -31.80 9.09 -50.85
C LYS A 17 -30.69 9.38 -49.82
N LEU A 18 -29.50 9.73 -50.35
CA LEU A 18 -28.45 10.53 -49.69
C LEU A 18 -28.24 11.86 -50.45
N PRO A 19 -27.99 13.00 -49.78
CA PRO A 19 -27.76 14.28 -50.46
C PRO A 19 -26.34 14.42 -51.03
N SER A 20 -26.24 15.32 -52.00
CA SER A 20 -25.16 15.61 -52.95
C SER A 20 -23.85 16.14 -52.37
N LYS A 21 -22.76 15.81 -53.09
CA LYS A 21 -21.37 16.30 -52.98
C LYS A 21 -21.22 17.81 -52.74
N PRO A 22 -20.22 18.26 -51.96
CA PRO A 22 -19.60 19.55 -52.13
C PRO A 22 -18.34 19.48 -53.00
N THR A 23 -18.16 20.57 -53.72
CA THR A 23 -17.19 20.91 -54.76
C THR A 23 -15.75 20.94 -54.26
N THR A 24 -14.81 20.44 -55.06
CA THR A 24 -13.36 20.51 -54.82
C THR A 24 -12.86 21.95 -54.96
N LEU A 25 -12.52 22.58 -53.84
CA LEU A 25 -11.73 23.82 -53.78
C LEU A 25 -10.25 23.44 -53.52
N LYS A 26 -9.41 23.58 -54.55
CA LYS A 26 -7.95 23.60 -54.40
C LYS A 26 -7.57 24.90 -53.68
N THR A 27 -7.15 24.79 -52.43
CA THR A 27 -6.49 25.89 -51.71
C THR A 27 -5.01 25.57 -51.59
N THR A 28 -4.21 26.31 -52.36
CA THR A 28 -2.75 26.38 -52.20
C THR A 28 -2.47 27.27 -50.99
N PRO A 29 -1.62 26.89 -50.02
CA PRO A 29 -1.21 27.83 -48.99
C PRO A 29 -0.28 28.87 -49.61
N SER A 30 -0.76 30.11 -49.72
CA SER A 30 0.02 31.28 -50.10
C SER A 30 0.99 31.64 -48.96
N PHE A 31 2.26 31.25 -49.12
CA PHE A 31 3.35 31.86 -48.36
C PHE A 31 3.65 33.24 -48.94
N LEU A 32 3.18 34.30 -48.26
CA LEU A 32 3.70 35.66 -48.47
C LEU A 32 5.06 35.77 -47.76
N PRO A 33 6.16 36.10 -48.45
CA PRO A 33 7.43 36.34 -47.80
C PRO A 33 7.40 37.76 -47.22
N ILE A 34 7.27 37.88 -45.90
CA ILE A 34 7.62 39.13 -45.23
C ILE A 34 9.15 39.21 -45.27
N LYS A 35 9.68 40.02 -46.20
CA LYS A 35 11.08 40.44 -46.21
C LYS A 35 11.34 41.28 -44.96
N ALA A 36 11.96 40.68 -43.95
CA ALA A 36 12.66 41.44 -42.93
C ALA A 36 13.96 41.99 -43.55
N ALA A 37 14.04 43.30 -43.71
CA ALA A 37 15.26 43.97 -44.13
C ALA A 37 16.35 43.74 -43.07
N ALA A 38 17.49 43.22 -43.50
CA ALA A 38 18.71 43.21 -42.70
C ALA A 38 19.19 44.66 -42.54
N ALA A 39 18.93 45.26 -41.39
CA ALA A 39 19.68 46.41 -40.91
C ALA A 39 20.82 45.89 -40.04
N SER A 40 22.05 46.05 -40.53
CA SER A 40 23.28 45.82 -39.78
C SER A 40 23.40 46.83 -38.64
N ASN A 41 23.04 46.45 -37.43
CA ASN A 41 23.48 47.14 -36.21
C ASN A 41 24.26 46.16 -35.33
N ASN A 42 25.58 46.24 -35.46
CA ASN A 42 26.54 45.61 -34.54
C ASN A 42 26.35 46.21 -33.14
N THR A 43 25.71 45.46 -32.25
CA THR A 43 25.81 45.67 -30.81
C THR A 43 25.88 44.28 -30.17
N PRO A 44 26.92 43.94 -29.39
CA PRO A 44 27.03 42.62 -28.79
C PRO A 44 25.93 42.45 -27.75
N THR A 45 24.95 41.60 -28.04
CA THR A 45 23.98 41.10 -27.06
C THR A 45 24.76 40.40 -25.95
N PRO A 46 24.57 40.75 -24.66
CA PRO A 46 25.24 40.02 -23.60
C PRO A 46 24.82 38.56 -23.70
N THR A 47 25.81 37.68 -23.76
CA THR A 47 25.64 36.24 -23.62
C THR A 47 24.71 36.00 -22.43
N PRO A 48 23.67 35.16 -22.52
CA PRO A 48 22.85 34.84 -21.36
C PRO A 48 23.78 34.27 -20.29
N THR A 49 23.99 35.05 -19.24
CA THR A 49 24.74 34.66 -18.05
C THR A 49 24.25 33.28 -17.61
N PRO A 50 25.14 32.31 -17.32
CA PRO A 50 24.69 31.01 -16.83
C PRO A 50 23.83 31.25 -15.60
N THR A 51 22.58 30.78 -15.65
CA THR A 51 21.67 30.74 -14.51
C THR A 51 22.41 30.14 -13.30
N PRO A 52 22.20 30.66 -12.08
CA PRO A 52 22.95 30.19 -10.93
C PRO A 52 22.70 28.68 -10.74
N LYS A 53 23.81 27.94 -10.61
CA LYS A 53 23.93 26.48 -10.37
C LYS A 53 22.62 25.87 -9.85
N SER A 54 22.04 24.96 -10.63
CA SER A 54 20.95 24.06 -10.22
C SER A 54 21.07 23.70 -8.73
N ASN A 55 20.11 24.18 -7.93
CA ASN A 55 19.99 23.86 -6.51
C ASN A 55 19.24 22.54 -6.30
N ASN A 56 19.45 21.55 -7.18
CA ASN A 56 18.82 20.24 -7.01
C ASN A 56 19.42 19.53 -5.78
N ILE A 57 18.56 18.82 -5.03
CA ILE A 57 18.95 18.01 -3.86
C ILE A 57 20.10 17.03 -4.16
N ARG A 58 20.22 16.54 -5.39
CA ARG A 58 21.34 15.70 -5.85
C ARG A 58 22.65 16.50 -5.88
N ASP A 59 22.65 17.70 -6.44
CA ASP A 59 23.83 18.58 -6.47
C ASP A 59 24.21 19.08 -5.08
N LYS A 60 23.23 19.27 -4.19
CA LYS A 60 23.48 19.56 -2.76
C LYS A 60 24.14 18.37 -2.07
N ALA A 61 23.63 17.15 -2.26
CA ALA A 61 24.23 15.94 -1.71
C ALA A 61 25.65 15.70 -2.26
N ARG A 62 25.87 15.91 -3.57
CA ARG A 62 27.20 15.82 -4.19
C ARG A 62 28.18 16.80 -3.54
N ARG A 63 27.77 18.05 -3.32
CA ARG A 63 28.59 19.07 -2.63
C ARG A 63 28.92 18.67 -1.19
N GLN A 64 27.94 18.15 -0.44
CA GLN A 64 28.16 17.68 0.93
C GLN A 64 29.10 16.47 1.00
N ASN A 65 29.02 15.55 0.04
CA ASN A 65 29.94 14.43 -0.06
C ASN A 65 31.36 14.86 -0.44
N LEU A 66 31.53 15.91 -1.24
CA LEU A 66 32.87 16.44 -1.57
C LEU A 66 33.54 17.15 -0.38
N THR A 67 32.74 17.69 0.56
CA THR A 67 33.26 18.38 1.76
C THR A 67 33.58 17.44 2.92
N ASN A 68 33.03 16.22 2.91
CA ASN A 68 33.33 15.20 3.89
C ASN A 68 34.43 14.28 3.33
N PRO A 69 35.43 13.87 4.12
CA PRO A 69 36.40 12.88 3.65
C PRO A 69 35.65 11.60 3.24
N PRO A 70 36.06 10.91 2.16
CA PRO A 70 35.44 9.66 1.77
C PRO A 70 35.54 8.70 2.95
N GLN A 71 34.40 8.41 3.59
CA GLN A 71 34.36 7.30 4.54
C GLN A 71 34.74 6.05 3.76
N ILE A 72 35.77 5.35 4.23
CA ILE A 72 36.17 4.07 3.66
C ILE A 72 34.94 3.17 3.77
N ASN A 73 34.33 2.89 2.63
CA ASN A 73 33.08 2.16 2.54
C ASN A 73 33.44 0.67 2.63
N ASN A 74 33.52 0.15 3.85
CA ASN A 74 33.91 -1.25 4.11
C ASN A 74 32.76 -2.24 3.86
N PHE A 75 31.59 -1.77 3.43
CA PHE A 75 30.44 -2.62 3.14
C PHE A 75 30.46 -3.04 1.68
N SER A 76 30.23 -4.33 1.42
CA SER A 76 30.14 -4.87 0.07
C SER A 76 29.05 -5.93 -0.03
N ALA A 77 28.64 -6.23 -1.25
CA ALA A 77 27.69 -7.29 -1.55
C ALA A 77 28.04 -7.99 -2.86
N LYS A 78 27.65 -9.26 -2.98
CA LYS A 78 27.92 -10.11 -4.16
C LYS A 78 26.77 -11.06 -4.43
N TYR A 79 26.66 -11.56 -5.65
CA TYR A 79 25.77 -12.70 -5.92
C TYR A 79 26.43 -14.01 -5.48
N VAL A 80 25.63 -14.90 -4.92
CA VAL A 80 26.01 -16.28 -4.57
C VAL A 80 24.88 -17.23 -4.97
N PRO A 81 25.13 -18.52 -5.25
CA PRO A 81 24.06 -19.49 -5.43
C PRO A 81 23.17 -19.59 -4.19
N PHE A 82 21.86 -19.55 -4.39
CA PHE A 82 20.90 -19.67 -3.31
C PHE A 82 20.89 -21.11 -2.76
N GLY A 83 20.99 -21.25 -1.44
CA GLY A 83 20.92 -22.56 -0.77
C GLY A 83 22.17 -23.43 -0.90
N ALA A 84 23.22 -22.94 -1.57
CA ALA A 84 24.50 -23.66 -1.62
C ALA A 84 25.20 -23.66 -0.27
N ASP A 85 25.87 -24.77 0.05
CA ASP A 85 26.68 -24.88 1.25
C ASP A 85 27.94 -24.00 1.11
N PRO A 86 28.14 -23.00 1.99
CA PRO A 86 29.30 -22.13 1.95
C PRO A 86 30.65 -22.86 2.04
N SER A 87 30.67 -24.08 2.58
CA SER A 87 31.89 -24.89 2.69
C SER A 87 32.28 -25.59 1.38
N THR A 88 31.35 -25.69 0.41
CA THR A 88 31.57 -26.43 -0.84
C THR A 88 31.43 -25.56 -2.09
N SER A 89 30.69 -24.45 -2.04
CA SER A 89 30.52 -23.56 -3.18
C SER A 89 31.45 -22.35 -3.11
N THR A 90 32.38 -22.25 -4.05
CA THR A 90 33.24 -21.08 -4.27
C THR A 90 32.65 -20.10 -5.29
N GLU A 91 31.46 -20.39 -5.81
CA GLU A 91 30.81 -19.60 -6.86
C GLU A 91 30.30 -18.28 -6.28
N SER A 92 30.80 -17.17 -6.81
CA SER A 92 30.27 -15.84 -6.52
C SER A 92 30.53 -14.89 -7.67
N TYR A 93 29.67 -13.87 -7.79
CA TYR A 93 29.72 -12.90 -8.88
C TYR A 93 29.62 -11.49 -8.32
N SER A 94 30.27 -10.54 -8.99
CA SER A 94 30.09 -9.13 -8.69
C SER A 94 28.66 -8.70 -9.01
N LEU A 95 28.10 -7.77 -8.24
CA LEU A 95 26.81 -7.16 -8.58
C LEU A 95 26.86 -6.35 -9.88
N ASP A 96 28.06 -6.01 -10.34
CA ASP A 96 28.28 -5.38 -11.64
C ASP A 96 28.27 -6.41 -12.79
N GLU A 97 28.10 -7.71 -12.55
CA GLU A 97 27.94 -8.71 -13.61
C GLU A 97 26.46 -8.95 -13.93
N ILE A 98 26.17 -9.22 -15.22
CA ILE A 98 24.82 -9.55 -15.68
C ILE A 98 24.67 -11.06 -15.65
N VAL A 99 24.27 -11.59 -14.48
CA VAL A 99 24.07 -13.02 -14.25
C VAL A 99 22.68 -13.25 -13.64
N TYR A 100 21.95 -14.23 -14.15
CA TYR A 100 20.59 -14.54 -13.71
C TYR A 100 20.45 -15.92 -13.05
N ARG A 101 21.43 -16.81 -13.25
CA ARG A 101 21.44 -18.18 -12.72
C ARG A 101 22.86 -18.56 -12.29
N SER A 102 22.96 -19.48 -11.35
CA SER A 102 24.23 -20.12 -11.02
C SER A 102 24.73 -21.00 -12.18
N GLN A 103 25.97 -21.47 -12.10
CA GLN A 103 26.54 -22.44 -13.04
C GLN A 103 25.71 -23.72 -13.13
N SER A 104 25.10 -24.14 -12.01
CA SER A 104 24.19 -25.28 -11.94
C SER A 104 22.77 -24.99 -12.46
N GLY A 105 22.50 -23.77 -12.92
CA GLY A 105 21.18 -23.33 -13.38
C GLY A 105 20.22 -22.90 -12.26
N GLY A 106 20.65 -22.94 -11.00
CA GLY A 106 19.89 -22.54 -9.82
C GLY A 106 19.69 -21.02 -9.69
N LEU A 107 18.91 -20.61 -8.69
CA LEU A 107 18.70 -19.21 -8.36
C LEU A 107 19.96 -18.62 -7.68
N LEU A 108 20.26 -17.34 -7.94
CA LEU A 108 21.25 -16.59 -7.18
C LEU A 108 20.61 -15.88 -5.98
N ASP A 109 21.35 -15.48 -4.97
CA ASP A 109 20.93 -14.53 -3.93
C ASP A 109 22.00 -13.46 -3.75
N VAL A 110 21.60 -12.30 -3.24
CA VAL A 110 22.56 -11.23 -2.91
C VAL A 110 23.03 -11.43 -1.47
N GLN A 111 24.30 -11.76 -1.30
CA GLN A 111 24.94 -11.87 0.01
C GLN A 111 25.65 -10.58 0.36
N GLN A 112 25.30 -10.01 1.51
CA GLN A 112 25.98 -8.86 2.11
C GLN A 112 27.20 -9.35 2.91
N ASP A 113 28.24 -8.53 3.03
CA ASP A 113 29.36 -8.81 3.94
C ASP A 113 28.94 -8.60 5.40
N PHE A 114 28.42 -9.68 6.01
CA PHE A 114 28.02 -9.67 7.41
C PHE A 114 29.19 -9.42 8.37
N SER A 115 30.44 -9.72 7.99
CA SER A 115 31.59 -9.47 8.86
C SER A 115 31.81 -7.97 9.02
N ALA A 116 31.76 -7.23 7.91
CA ALA A 116 31.83 -5.76 7.93
C ALA A 116 30.62 -5.13 8.64
N LEU A 117 29.41 -5.65 8.41
CA LEU A 117 28.19 -5.12 9.04
C LEU A 117 28.14 -5.37 10.56
N LYS A 118 28.62 -6.53 11.03
CA LYS A 118 28.69 -6.88 12.47
C LYS A 118 29.73 -6.08 13.25
N ALA A 119 30.64 -5.38 12.57
CA ALA A 119 31.55 -4.44 13.22
C ALA A 119 30.82 -3.24 13.87
N PHE A 120 29.57 -3.01 13.48
CA PHE A 120 28.71 -1.98 14.06
C PHE A 120 27.59 -2.64 14.90
N PRO A 121 27.40 -2.22 16.17
CA PRO A 121 26.39 -2.82 17.03
C PRO A 121 24.98 -2.47 16.58
N GLY A 122 23.98 -3.27 16.95
CA GLY A 122 22.59 -3.03 16.56
C GLY A 122 22.04 -1.65 16.97
N SER A 123 22.49 -1.10 18.11
CA SER A 123 22.15 0.27 18.53
C SER A 123 22.63 1.34 17.56
N TYR A 124 23.79 1.15 16.92
CA TYR A 124 24.28 2.04 15.87
C TYR A 124 23.34 2.00 14.66
N TRP A 125 22.96 0.80 14.20
CA TRP A 125 22.09 0.66 13.04
C TRP A 125 20.70 1.25 13.26
N ARG A 126 20.11 1.03 14.44
CA ARG A 126 18.84 1.67 14.83
C ARG A 126 18.96 3.19 14.76
N ALA A 127 19.93 3.76 15.47
CA ALA A 127 20.14 5.22 15.49
C ALA A 127 20.42 5.81 14.10
N LEU A 128 21.22 5.11 13.27
CA LEU A 128 21.53 5.54 11.91
C LEU A 128 20.27 5.59 11.06
N PHE A 129 19.47 4.52 11.05
CA PHE A 129 18.25 4.45 10.25
C PHE A 129 17.16 5.39 10.77
N ASP A 130 17.04 5.57 12.08
CA ASP A 130 16.07 6.48 12.70
C ASP A 130 16.41 7.94 12.40
N SER A 131 17.70 8.30 12.36
CA SER A 131 18.15 9.65 12.00
C SER A 131 17.73 10.08 10.58
N ARG A 132 17.42 9.12 9.71
CA ARG A 132 17.02 9.32 8.30
C ARG A 132 15.51 9.43 8.11
N VAL A 133 14.70 9.11 9.13
CA VAL A 133 13.24 9.20 9.05
C VAL A 133 12.80 10.65 8.84
N GLY A 134 11.82 10.85 7.93
CA GLY A 134 11.25 12.17 7.63
C GLY A 134 12.21 13.15 6.93
N LYS A 135 13.38 12.70 6.47
CA LYS A 135 14.35 13.54 5.76
C LYS A 135 14.01 13.61 4.26
N ARG A 136 14.46 14.70 3.62
CA ARG A 136 14.39 14.92 2.16
C ARG A 136 15.77 14.96 1.51
N THR A 137 16.79 14.53 2.25
CA THR A 137 18.18 14.48 1.78
C THR A 137 18.35 13.35 0.78
N TRP A 138 19.12 13.59 -0.28
CA TRP A 138 19.40 12.56 -1.27
C TRP A 138 20.53 11.63 -0.80
N PRO A 139 20.41 10.28 -0.93
CA PRO A 139 19.24 9.52 -1.40
C PRO A 139 18.28 9.12 -0.25
N TYR A 140 18.61 9.44 1.00
CA TYR A 140 17.98 8.93 2.23
C TYR A 140 16.51 9.33 2.45
N GLY A 141 15.91 10.16 1.61
CA GLY A 141 14.46 10.39 1.61
C GLY A 141 13.63 9.15 1.19
N SER A 142 14.26 8.18 0.50
CA SER A 142 13.65 6.89 0.18
C SER A 142 13.70 5.93 1.38
N GLY A 143 12.61 5.18 1.58
CA GLY A 143 12.56 4.08 2.55
C GLY A 143 13.52 2.93 2.21
N VAL A 144 13.84 2.76 0.92
CA VAL A 144 14.87 1.81 0.47
C VAL A 144 16.26 2.38 0.73
N TRP A 145 16.57 3.55 0.19
CA TRP A 145 17.93 4.11 0.24
C TRP A 145 18.30 4.67 1.61
N SER A 146 17.35 4.88 2.52
CA SER A 146 17.64 5.12 3.94
C SER A 146 18.34 3.93 4.61
N LYS A 147 18.38 2.76 3.96
CA LYS A 147 19.14 1.56 4.35
C LYS A 147 20.19 1.18 3.29
N LYS A 148 20.75 2.17 2.57
CA LYS A 148 21.70 1.98 1.45
C LYS A 148 22.78 0.94 1.75
N GLU A 149 23.38 1.01 2.94
CA GLU A 149 24.47 0.15 3.40
C GLU A 149 24.10 -1.34 3.37
N TRP A 150 22.81 -1.66 3.48
CA TRP A 150 22.29 -3.03 3.49
C TRP A 150 21.64 -3.42 2.16
N VAL A 151 21.59 -2.54 1.18
CA VAL A 151 20.90 -2.76 -0.11
C VAL A 151 21.93 -2.87 -1.22
N LEU A 152 22.57 -1.75 -1.57
CA LEU A 152 23.67 -1.66 -2.51
C LEU A 152 24.73 -0.73 -1.90
N PRO A 153 25.65 -1.25 -1.07
CA PRO A 153 26.60 -0.40 -0.37
C PRO A 153 27.56 0.35 -1.31
N ASP A 154 27.99 -0.31 -2.38
CA ASP A 154 29.00 0.18 -3.33
C ASP A 154 28.46 1.14 -4.41
N ILE A 155 27.15 1.32 -4.50
CA ILE A 155 26.57 2.20 -5.53
C ILE A 155 26.86 3.67 -5.21
N SER A 156 27.27 4.45 -6.21
CA SER A 156 27.39 5.90 -6.06
C SER A 156 26.01 6.51 -5.90
N SER A 157 25.89 7.53 -5.04
CA SER A 157 24.65 8.30 -4.92
C SER A 157 24.24 9.00 -6.22
N ASP A 158 25.18 9.22 -7.15
CA ASP A 158 24.91 9.78 -8.48
C ASP A 158 24.25 8.78 -9.44
N ASP A 159 24.31 7.48 -9.14
CA ASP A 159 23.76 6.40 -9.98
C ASP A 159 22.39 5.92 -9.50
N ILE A 160 22.00 6.32 -8.28
CA ILE A 160 20.69 5.98 -7.72
C ILE A 160 19.55 6.61 -8.53
N VAL A 161 18.56 5.80 -8.85
CA VAL A 161 17.30 6.15 -9.49
C VAL A 161 16.19 5.90 -8.48
N SER A 162 15.66 6.96 -7.91
CA SER A 162 14.65 6.90 -6.84
C SER A 162 13.62 8.00 -7.02
N ALA A 163 12.38 7.67 -6.65
CA ALA A 163 11.23 8.58 -6.53
C ALA A 163 10.86 8.82 -5.04
N PHE A 164 11.77 8.48 -4.11
CA PHE A 164 11.52 8.45 -2.66
C PHE A 164 10.42 7.46 -2.24
N GLU A 165 10.36 6.33 -2.94
CA GLU A 165 9.59 5.15 -2.58
C GLU A 165 9.94 4.59 -1.18
N GLY A 166 9.03 3.80 -0.61
CA GLY A 166 9.12 3.33 0.78
C GLY A 166 8.55 4.35 1.76
N ASN A 167 8.84 4.19 3.05
CA ASN A 167 8.22 4.95 4.14
C ASN A 167 6.69 4.87 4.13
N THR A 168 6.16 3.73 3.69
CA THR A 168 4.72 3.58 3.46
C THR A 168 3.95 3.44 4.76
N ASN A 169 2.68 3.83 4.72
CA ASN A 169 1.81 3.81 5.88
C ASN A 169 1.69 2.40 6.51
N LEU A 170 1.83 2.34 7.84
CA LEU A 170 1.53 1.18 8.66
C LEU A 170 0.25 1.50 9.43
N PHE A 171 -0.87 1.02 8.91
CA PHE A 171 -2.21 1.37 9.35
C PHE A 171 -2.67 0.45 10.48
N TRP A 172 -3.10 1.01 11.61
CA TRP A 172 -3.77 0.24 12.66
C TRP A 172 -5.22 -0.04 12.23
N ALA A 173 -5.53 -1.29 11.94
CA ALA A 173 -6.85 -1.71 11.47
C ALA A 173 -7.80 -1.98 12.66
N GLU A 174 -7.92 -1.01 13.56
CA GLU A 174 -8.64 -1.12 14.84
C GLU A 174 -10.05 -1.70 14.65
N ARG A 175 -10.88 -1.04 13.83
CA ARG A 175 -12.28 -1.40 13.64
C ARG A 175 -12.43 -2.80 13.05
N PHE A 176 -11.64 -3.12 12.03
CA PHE A 176 -11.69 -4.42 11.39
C PHE A 176 -11.21 -5.54 12.32
N GLY A 177 -10.05 -5.34 12.97
CA GLY A 177 -9.50 -6.27 13.95
C GLY A 177 -10.49 -6.57 15.07
N LYS A 178 -11.08 -5.53 15.67
CA LYS A 178 -12.03 -5.69 16.76
C LYS A 178 -13.34 -6.35 16.32
N GLN A 179 -13.96 -5.86 15.24
CA GLN A 179 -15.32 -6.30 14.85
C GLN A 179 -15.36 -7.69 14.22
N PHE A 180 -14.35 -8.05 13.42
CA PHE A 180 -14.39 -9.28 12.63
C PHE A 180 -13.45 -10.38 13.14
N LEU A 181 -12.43 -10.05 13.94
CA LEU A 181 -11.40 -10.99 14.38
C LEU A 181 -11.22 -11.06 15.91
N GLY A 182 -11.88 -10.17 16.66
CA GLY A 182 -11.66 -10.02 18.10
C GLY A 182 -10.21 -9.69 18.44
N MET A 183 -9.53 -8.94 17.57
CA MET A 183 -8.13 -8.53 17.73
C MET A 183 -8.01 -7.06 18.11
N ASN A 184 -7.06 -6.73 18.96
CA ASN A 184 -6.73 -5.35 19.34
C ASN A 184 -5.49 -4.80 18.62
N ASP A 185 -4.60 -5.66 18.13
CA ASP A 185 -3.29 -5.26 17.58
C ASP A 185 -3.06 -5.75 16.13
N LEU A 186 -4.02 -5.47 15.25
CA LEU A 186 -3.95 -5.78 13.83
C LEU A 186 -3.54 -4.55 13.01
N TRP A 187 -2.56 -4.74 12.13
CA TRP A 187 -2.01 -3.69 11.27
C TRP A 187 -1.98 -4.09 9.80
N VAL A 188 -2.00 -3.10 8.91
CA VAL A 188 -1.81 -3.27 7.47
C VAL A 188 -0.63 -2.42 7.02
N LYS A 189 0.41 -3.05 6.47
CA LYS A 189 1.51 -2.35 5.80
C LYS A 189 1.10 -2.04 4.36
N HIS A 190 0.74 -0.79 4.09
CA HIS A 190 0.27 -0.34 2.78
C HIS A 190 1.39 -0.07 1.78
N CYS A 191 2.12 -1.12 1.39
CA CYS A 191 3.14 -1.04 0.35
C CYS A 191 2.59 -0.57 -1.01
N GLY A 192 1.30 -0.79 -1.27
CA GLY A 192 0.60 -0.33 -2.47
C GLY A 192 0.29 1.17 -2.49
N ILE A 193 0.41 1.90 -1.38
CA ILE A 193 0.28 3.37 -1.37
C ILE A 193 1.65 3.97 -1.70
N SER A 194 1.99 3.90 -2.99
CA SER A 194 3.23 4.38 -3.59
C SER A 194 2.94 5.05 -4.92
N HIS A 195 3.95 5.65 -5.57
CA HIS A 195 3.73 6.45 -6.78
C HIS A 195 3.20 5.64 -7.98
N THR A 196 3.54 4.34 -8.11
CA THR A 196 2.93 3.46 -9.12
C THR A 196 1.76 2.65 -8.58
N GLY A 197 1.47 2.77 -7.29
CA GLY A 197 0.44 2.01 -6.59
C GLY A 197 0.82 0.56 -6.32
N SER A 198 2.11 0.23 -6.16
CA SER A 198 2.58 -1.15 -5.97
C SER A 198 3.87 -1.27 -5.16
N PHE A 199 3.96 -2.36 -4.38
CA PHE A 199 5.15 -2.83 -3.67
C PHE A 199 6.38 -3.01 -4.58
N LYS A 200 6.18 -3.19 -5.89
CA LYS A 200 7.27 -3.41 -6.85
C LYS A 200 8.22 -2.23 -6.96
N ASP A 201 7.79 -1.02 -6.59
CA ASP A 201 8.62 0.17 -6.56
C ASP A 201 9.90 -0.04 -5.76
N LEU A 202 9.79 -0.70 -4.59
CA LEU A 202 10.93 -0.98 -3.72
C LEU A 202 12.01 -1.81 -4.41
N GLY A 203 11.61 -2.81 -5.20
CA GLY A 203 12.57 -3.62 -5.95
C GLY A 203 13.08 -2.94 -7.22
N MET A 204 12.23 -2.14 -7.87
CA MET A 204 12.57 -1.49 -9.14
C MET A 204 13.52 -0.32 -8.97
N THR A 205 13.46 0.43 -7.87
CA THR A 205 14.48 1.44 -7.58
C THR A 205 15.87 0.82 -7.52
N VAL A 206 16.03 -0.34 -6.87
CA VAL A 206 17.32 -1.04 -6.75
C VAL A 206 17.78 -1.57 -8.11
N LEU A 207 16.91 -2.31 -8.79
CA LEU A 207 17.24 -2.90 -10.09
C LEU A 207 17.63 -1.84 -11.12
N VAL A 208 16.83 -0.77 -11.25
CA VAL A 208 17.08 0.28 -12.24
C VAL A 208 18.28 1.14 -11.87
N SER A 209 18.55 1.35 -10.57
CA SER A 209 19.79 2.01 -10.13
C SER A 209 21.04 1.20 -10.50
N GLN A 210 20.99 -0.13 -10.30
CA GLN A 210 22.11 -0.98 -10.70
C GLN A 210 22.27 -0.98 -12.22
N VAL A 211 21.19 -1.06 -13.00
CA VAL A 211 21.26 -0.91 -14.46
C VAL A 211 21.86 0.44 -14.86
N ASN A 212 21.46 1.54 -14.21
CA ASN A 212 21.99 2.88 -14.48
C ASN A 212 23.51 2.95 -14.21
N ARG A 213 23.96 2.36 -13.11
CA ARG A 213 25.39 2.21 -12.79
C ARG A 213 26.11 1.46 -13.90
N LEU A 214 25.61 0.29 -14.31
CA LEU A 214 26.24 -0.51 -15.35
C LEU A 214 26.37 0.24 -16.68
N ARG A 215 25.33 0.98 -17.08
CA ARG A 215 25.36 1.82 -18.28
C ARG A 215 26.44 2.90 -18.20
N LYS A 216 26.56 3.58 -17.06
CA LYS A 216 27.59 4.63 -16.85
C LYS A 216 29.01 4.08 -16.75
N MET A 217 29.16 2.80 -16.37
CA MET A 217 30.42 2.07 -16.45
C MET A 217 30.74 1.57 -17.87
N ASN A 218 30.01 2.03 -18.89
CA ASN A 218 30.14 1.59 -20.28
C ASN A 218 29.93 0.08 -20.50
N LYS A 219 29.22 -0.60 -19.58
CA LYS A 219 28.76 -1.97 -19.87
C LYS A 219 27.64 -1.90 -20.91
N PRO A 220 27.59 -2.85 -21.87
CA PRO A 220 26.60 -2.84 -22.92
C PRO A 220 25.22 -3.17 -22.31
N VAL A 221 24.44 -2.14 -21.97
CA VAL A 221 23.05 -2.28 -21.53
C VAL A 221 22.22 -1.19 -22.22
N PHE A 222 21.48 -1.57 -23.24
CA PHE A 222 20.72 -0.63 -24.07
C PHE A 222 19.36 -0.30 -23.48
N GLY A 223 18.79 -1.19 -22.67
CA GLY A 223 17.49 -0.99 -22.05
C GLY A 223 17.15 -2.11 -21.09
N VAL A 224 15.94 -2.04 -20.54
CA VAL A 224 15.40 -3.05 -19.64
C VAL A 224 14.12 -3.64 -20.22
N GLY A 225 14.09 -4.96 -20.35
CA GLY A 225 12.96 -5.73 -20.85
C GLY A 225 12.17 -6.39 -19.73
N CYS A 226 10.86 -6.51 -19.90
CA CYS A 226 10.01 -7.32 -19.03
C CYS A 226 8.90 -8.04 -19.80
N ALA A 227 8.49 -9.21 -19.30
CA ALA A 227 7.41 -10.04 -19.83
C ALA A 227 6.24 -10.07 -18.84
N SER A 228 5.68 -8.91 -18.52
CA SER A 228 4.60 -8.80 -17.53
C SER A 228 3.61 -7.70 -17.91
N THR A 229 2.33 -7.99 -17.79
CA THR A 229 1.24 -7.03 -18.04
C THR A 229 0.91 -6.16 -16.83
N GLY A 230 1.41 -6.50 -15.63
CA GLY A 230 0.93 -5.95 -14.37
C GLY A 230 1.91 -5.01 -13.65
N ASP A 231 1.84 -5.01 -12.33
CA ASP A 231 2.62 -4.11 -11.45
C ASP A 231 4.13 -4.08 -11.71
N THR A 232 4.71 -5.19 -12.18
CA THR A 232 6.14 -5.27 -12.47
C THR A 232 6.51 -4.37 -13.65
N SER A 233 5.75 -4.39 -14.74
CA SER A 233 6.04 -3.52 -15.90
C SER A 233 5.73 -2.06 -15.58
N ALA A 234 4.64 -1.78 -14.86
CA ALA A 234 4.30 -0.43 -14.43
C ALA A 234 5.42 0.23 -13.61
N ALA A 235 5.90 -0.45 -12.57
CA ALA A 235 7.03 0.02 -11.76
C ALA A 235 8.30 0.14 -12.61
N LEU A 236 8.67 -0.91 -13.35
CA LEU A 236 9.88 -0.88 -14.16
C LEU A 236 9.90 0.32 -15.11
N SER A 237 8.84 0.51 -15.89
CA SER A 237 8.74 1.58 -16.88
C SER A 237 8.80 2.97 -16.22
N ALA A 238 8.19 3.15 -15.04
CA ALA A 238 8.28 4.41 -14.31
C ALA A 238 9.73 4.76 -13.90
N TYR A 239 10.48 3.79 -13.35
CA TYR A 239 11.88 4.02 -12.95
C TYR A 239 12.80 4.16 -14.17
N CYS A 240 12.59 3.39 -15.22
CA CYS A 240 13.30 3.53 -16.48
C CYS A 240 13.09 4.92 -17.10
N ALA A 241 11.86 5.41 -17.15
CA ALA A 241 11.54 6.76 -17.60
C ALA A 241 12.25 7.83 -16.76
N SER A 242 12.25 7.68 -15.43
CA SER A 242 12.94 8.58 -14.50
C SER A 242 14.45 8.69 -14.77
N ALA A 243 15.07 7.61 -15.25
CA ALA A 243 16.49 7.54 -15.57
C ALA A 243 16.84 7.79 -17.05
N GLY A 244 15.85 7.95 -17.93
CA GLY A 244 16.09 7.96 -19.38
C GLY A 244 16.68 6.64 -19.91
N ILE A 245 16.29 5.52 -19.30
CA ILE A 245 16.66 4.17 -19.76
C ILE A 245 15.51 3.63 -20.61
N PRO A 246 15.75 3.13 -21.83
CA PRO A 246 14.70 2.47 -22.62
C PRO A 246 14.06 1.30 -21.86
N SER A 247 12.73 1.29 -21.80
CA SER A 247 11.93 0.21 -21.21
C SER A 247 11.16 -0.51 -22.30
N ILE A 248 11.22 -1.83 -22.32
CA ILE A 248 10.55 -2.67 -23.33
C ILE A 248 9.65 -3.67 -22.62
N VAL A 249 8.40 -3.78 -23.07
CA VAL A 249 7.41 -4.72 -22.55
C VAL A 249 7.04 -5.69 -23.65
N PHE A 250 7.33 -6.97 -23.46
CA PHE A 250 7.05 -8.04 -24.41
C PHE A 250 5.80 -8.79 -23.99
N LEU A 251 4.76 -8.79 -24.83
CA LEU A 251 3.49 -9.43 -24.51
C LEU A 251 2.88 -10.14 -25.72
N PRO A 252 2.27 -11.31 -25.51
CA PRO A 252 1.34 -11.90 -26.48
C PRO A 252 0.21 -10.91 -26.82
N ALA A 253 -0.17 -10.84 -28.09
CA ALA A 253 -1.22 -9.93 -28.58
C ALA A 253 -2.57 -10.17 -27.86
N ASP A 254 -2.90 -11.41 -27.54
CA ASP A 254 -4.12 -11.82 -26.84
C ASP A 254 -4.10 -11.52 -25.32
N LYS A 255 -2.96 -11.10 -24.77
CA LYS A 255 -2.79 -10.72 -23.35
C LYS A 255 -2.73 -9.21 -23.13
N ILE A 256 -2.96 -8.41 -24.17
CA ILE A 256 -2.95 -6.95 -24.05
C ILE A 256 -4.26 -6.44 -23.46
N SER A 257 -4.15 -5.80 -22.30
CA SER A 257 -5.20 -4.98 -21.72
C SER A 257 -4.70 -3.56 -21.57
N ILE A 258 -5.33 -2.61 -22.27
CA ILE A 258 -4.97 -1.19 -22.18
C ILE A 258 -5.07 -0.69 -20.73
N ALA A 259 -6.06 -1.16 -19.97
CA ALA A 259 -6.22 -0.79 -18.56
C ALA A 259 -5.04 -1.26 -17.69
N GLN A 260 -4.47 -2.44 -17.98
CA GLN A 260 -3.30 -2.95 -17.26
C GLN A 260 -2.01 -2.25 -17.71
N LEU A 261 -1.91 -1.86 -18.98
CA LEU A 261 -0.73 -1.25 -19.59
C LEU A 261 -0.72 0.28 -19.57
N VAL A 262 -1.74 0.92 -19.01
CA VAL A 262 -1.86 2.38 -18.97
C VAL A 262 -0.62 3.04 -18.37
N GLN A 263 -0.05 2.48 -17.30
CA GLN A 263 1.16 3.01 -16.67
C GLN A 263 2.42 2.82 -17.52
N PRO A 264 2.76 1.60 -18.02
CA PRO A 264 3.87 1.45 -18.97
C PRO A 264 3.78 2.38 -20.18
N ILE A 265 2.60 2.47 -20.80
CA ILE A 265 2.38 3.32 -21.99
C ILE A 265 2.56 4.81 -21.64
N ALA A 266 1.94 5.28 -20.56
CA ALA A 266 2.05 6.68 -20.12
C ALA A 266 3.49 7.06 -19.72
N ASN A 267 4.27 6.11 -19.20
CA ASN A 267 5.69 6.30 -18.88
C ASN A 267 6.61 6.13 -20.10
N GLY A 268 6.08 5.95 -21.32
CA GLY A 268 6.87 5.88 -22.54
C GLY A 268 7.58 4.56 -22.78
N ALA A 269 7.11 3.46 -22.18
CA ALA A 269 7.63 2.13 -22.48
C ALA A 269 7.30 1.71 -23.91
N PHE A 270 8.23 1.00 -24.54
CA PHE A 270 8.01 0.38 -25.84
C PHE A 270 7.30 -0.96 -25.65
N VAL A 271 5.99 -0.97 -25.83
CA VAL A 271 5.14 -2.16 -25.65
C VAL A 271 5.02 -2.89 -26.98
N LEU A 272 5.53 -4.12 -27.02
CA LEU A 272 5.46 -5.02 -28.17
C LEU A 272 4.30 -6.00 -28.00
N SER A 273 3.34 -5.89 -28.91
CA SER A 273 2.26 -6.86 -29.13
C SER A 273 2.73 -7.93 -30.09
N ILE A 274 3.17 -9.07 -29.57
CA ILE A 274 3.74 -10.15 -30.36
C ILE A 274 2.62 -11.13 -30.73
N ASP A 275 2.49 -11.43 -32.02
CA ASP A 275 1.52 -12.41 -32.53
C ASP A 275 1.98 -13.84 -32.25
N THR A 276 1.86 -14.25 -30.99
CA THR A 276 2.28 -15.54 -30.45
C THR A 276 1.64 -15.78 -29.09
N ASP A 277 1.87 -16.94 -28.48
CA ASP A 277 1.44 -17.25 -27.11
C ASP A 277 2.55 -16.88 -26.08
N PHE A 278 2.33 -17.20 -24.80
CA PHE A 278 3.31 -16.89 -23.76
C PHE A 278 4.66 -17.60 -23.97
N ASP A 279 4.65 -18.84 -24.44
CA ASP A 279 5.86 -19.64 -24.63
C ASP A 279 6.67 -19.13 -25.82
N GLY A 280 6.00 -18.82 -26.93
CA GLY A 280 6.62 -18.15 -28.07
C GLY A 280 7.17 -16.78 -27.71
N CYS A 281 6.47 -16.01 -26.87
CA CYS A 281 6.97 -14.74 -26.34
C CYS A 281 8.26 -14.94 -25.53
N MET A 282 8.28 -15.90 -24.61
CA MET A 282 9.47 -16.20 -23.80
C MET A 282 10.64 -16.71 -24.65
N LYS A 283 10.38 -17.50 -25.69
CA LYS A 283 11.40 -17.92 -26.67
C LYS A 283 12.01 -16.72 -27.39
N LEU A 284 11.18 -15.85 -27.94
CA LEU A 284 11.63 -14.63 -28.63
C LEU A 284 12.39 -13.70 -27.70
N ILE A 285 11.97 -13.56 -26.44
CA ILE A 285 12.72 -12.75 -25.46
C ILE A 285 14.13 -13.30 -25.29
N ARG A 286 14.30 -14.62 -25.19
CA ARG A 286 15.64 -15.23 -25.07
C ARG A 286 16.50 -14.91 -26.29
N GLU A 287 15.98 -15.11 -27.49
CA GLU A 287 16.66 -14.80 -28.77
C GLU A 287 17.02 -13.31 -28.89
N VAL A 288 16.08 -12.42 -28.55
CA VAL A 288 16.33 -10.97 -28.55
C VAL A 288 17.42 -10.61 -27.54
N THR A 289 17.40 -11.20 -26.34
CA THR A 289 18.39 -10.88 -25.30
C THR A 289 19.76 -11.52 -25.51
N SER A 290 19.88 -12.54 -26.38
CA SER A 290 21.18 -13.07 -26.79
C SER A 290 21.89 -12.17 -27.80
N GLU A 291 21.14 -11.44 -28.63
CA GLU A 291 21.68 -10.54 -29.66
C GLU A 291 21.76 -9.09 -29.20
N LEU A 292 20.75 -8.62 -28.47
CA LEU A 292 20.68 -7.26 -27.94
C LEU A 292 20.91 -7.26 -26.42
N PRO A 293 21.87 -6.48 -25.92
CA PRO A 293 22.13 -6.29 -24.49
C PRO A 293 20.98 -5.59 -23.74
N ILE A 294 19.87 -6.30 -23.58
CA ILE A 294 18.67 -5.89 -22.86
C ILE A 294 18.68 -6.61 -21.52
N TYR A 295 18.64 -5.84 -20.44
CA TYR A 295 18.59 -6.39 -19.10
C TYR A 295 17.18 -6.90 -18.80
N LEU A 296 17.01 -8.12 -18.30
CA LEU A 296 15.69 -8.68 -18.00
C LEU A 296 15.28 -8.43 -16.55
N ALA A 297 14.20 -7.68 -16.37
CA ALA A 297 13.56 -7.43 -15.09
C ALA A 297 12.46 -8.46 -14.83
N ASN A 298 12.85 -9.68 -14.46
CA ASN A 298 11.93 -10.76 -14.07
C ASN A 298 12.18 -11.21 -12.62
N SER A 299 11.49 -12.27 -12.17
CA SER A 299 11.62 -12.79 -10.79
C SER A 299 12.88 -13.62 -10.53
N LEU A 300 13.67 -13.91 -11.56
CA LEU A 300 15.01 -14.51 -11.38
C LEU A 300 15.99 -13.48 -10.82
N ASN A 301 15.73 -12.19 -11.07
CA ASN A 301 16.60 -11.12 -10.65
C ASN A 301 16.59 -10.90 -9.13
N SER A 302 17.68 -11.27 -8.48
CA SER A 302 17.83 -11.22 -7.02
C SER A 302 17.93 -9.81 -6.45
N LEU A 303 18.32 -8.79 -7.25
CA LEU A 303 18.41 -7.40 -6.79
C LEU A 303 17.08 -6.83 -6.34
N ARG A 304 15.98 -7.29 -6.95
CA ARG A 304 14.63 -6.83 -6.59
C ARG A 304 14.31 -7.14 -5.13
N LEU A 305 14.86 -8.24 -4.60
CA LEU A 305 14.64 -8.69 -3.22
C LEU A 305 15.36 -7.77 -2.23
N GLU A 306 16.49 -7.18 -2.61
CA GLU A 306 17.26 -6.26 -1.75
C GLU A 306 16.54 -4.96 -1.48
N GLY A 307 15.73 -4.48 -2.42
CA GLY A 307 14.83 -3.37 -2.18
C GLY A 307 13.57 -3.79 -1.43
N GLN A 308 12.97 -4.92 -1.81
CA GLN A 308 11.73 -5.41 -1.19
C GLN A 308 11.90 -5.76 0.29
N LYS A 309 13.08 -6.24 0.72
CA LYS A 309 13.34 -6.57 2.13
C LYS A 309 13.27 -5.35 3.05
N THR A 310 13.45 -4.14 2.53
CA THR A 310 13.38 -2.93 3.36
C THR A 310 11.99 -2.70 3.94
N ALA A 311 10.93 -3.22 3.32
CA ALA A 311 9.59 -3.15 3.89
C ALA A 311 9.48 -3.87 5.25
N ALA A 312 10.21 -4.98 5.45
CA ALA A 312 10.29 -5.65 6.75
C ALA A 312 11.07 -4.82 7.78
N ILE A 313 12.17 -4.21 7.35
CA ILE A 313 12.98 -3.32 8.20
C ILE A 313 12.14 -2.10 8.62
N GLU A 314 11.36 -1.54 7.69
CA GLU A 314 10.43 -0.43 7.97
C GLU A 314 9.34 -0.84 8.97
N ILE A 315 8.78 -2.05 8.88
CA ILE A 315 7.79 -2.52 9.88
C ILE A 315 8.40 -2.49 11.28
N LEU A 316 9.63 -3.03 11.45
CA LEU A 316 10.32 -2.98 12.74
C LEU A 316 10.55 -1.53 13.18
N GLN A 317 11.09 -0.71 12.30
CA GLN A 317 11.39 0.69 12.60
C GLN A 317 10.14 1.48 13.01
N GLN A 318 9.00 1.23 12.37
CA GLN A 318 7.73 1.90 12.67
C GLN A 318 7.07 1.42 13.96
N PHE A 319 7.49 0.26 14.49
CA PHE A 319 7.14 -0.23 15.81
C PHE A 319 8.25 -0.01 16.83
N ASP A 320 9.07 1.03 16.65
CA ASP A 320 10.17 1.35 17.56
C ASP A 320 11.11 0.15 17.84
N TRP A 321 11.33 -0.66 16.80
CA TRP A 321 12.13 -1.89 16.80
C TRP A 321 11.52 -3.05 17.62
N GLU A 322 10.22 -3.02 17.89
CA GLU A 322 9.47 -4.18 18.38
C GLU A 322 9.08 -5.12 17.23
N VAL A 323 9.29 -6.42 17.44
CA VAL A 323 9.03 -7.45 16.44
C VAL A 323 7.58 -7.95 16.58
N PRO A 324 6.74 -7.85 15.54
CA PRO A 324 5.40 -8.43 15.58
C PRO A 324 5.46 -9.96 15.68
N GLU A 325 4.41 -10.57 16.19
CA GLU A 325 4.28 -12.03 16.31
C GLU A 325 4.08 -12.66 14.94
N TRP A 326 3.26 -12.01 14.10
CA TRP A 326 2.88 -12.52 12.78
C TRP A 326 3.00 -11.47 11.69
N VAL A 327 3.49 -11.90 10.52
CA VAL A 327 3.43 -11.12 9.28
C VAL A 327 2.84 -11.98 8.17
N ILE A 328 1.75 -11.50 7.58
CA ILE A 328 0.97 -12.20 6.56
C ILE A 328 1.22 -11.56 5.20
N VAL A 329 1.77 -12.35 4.28
CA VAL A 329 2.24 -11.89 2.98
C VAL A 329 1.49 -12.63 1.87
N PRO A 330 0.80 -11.90 0.96
CA PRO A 330 0.24 -12.51 -0.24
C PRO A 330 1.33 -13.12 -1.13
N GLY A 331 1.20 -14.40 -1.46
CA GLY A 331 2.18 -15.19 -2.20
C GLY A 331 1.75 -15.48 -3.64
N GLY A 332 2.39 -14.82 -4.61
CA GLY A 332 2.29 -15.16 -6.03
C GLY A 332 3.52 -15.91 -6.51
N ASN A 333 4.48 -15.18 -7.10
CA ASN A 333 5.79 -15.74 -7.47
C ASN A 333 6.73 -15.94 -6.25
N LEU A 334 6.19 -15.82 -5.04
CA LEU A 334 6.80 -16.14 -3.74
C LEU A 334 8.08 -15.40 -3.30
N GLY A 335 8.69 -14.59 -4.16
CA GLY A 335 9.86 -13.77 -3.80
C GLY A 335 9.57 -12.79 -2.64
N ASN A 336 8.34 -12.30 -2.52
CA ASN A 336 7.94 -11.37 -1.45
C ASN A 336 8.17 -11.99 -0.05
N VAL A 337 7.69 -13.22 0.17
CA VAL A 337 7.79 -13.90 1.48
C VAL A 337 9.25 -14.01 1.91
N TYR A 338 10.11 -14.39 0.98
CA TYR A 338 11.55 -14.46 1.22
C TYR A 338 12.18 -13.08 1.47
N ALA A 339 11.78 -12.04 0.74
CA ALA A 339 12.28 -10.69 0.98
C ALA A 339 11.93 -10.19 2.39
N PHE A 340 10.69 -10.43 2.87
CA PHE A 340 10.31 -10.10 4.24
C PHE A 340 11.14 -10.87 5.27
N TYR A 341 11.27 -12.20 5.09
CA TYR A 341 12.16 -13.02 5.92
C TYR A 341 13.58 -12.46 5.96
N LYS A 342 14.16 -12.14 4.78
CA LYS A 342 15.52 -11.65 4.65
C LYS A 342 15.74 -10.34 5.41
N GLY A 343 14.77 -9.43 5.36
CA GLY A 343 14.82 -8.17 6.11
C GLY A 343 14.77 -8.38 7.62
N PHE A 344 13.80 -9.17 8.12
CA PHE A 344 13.72 -9.49 9.55
C PHE A 344 14.95 -10.24 10.06
N HIS A 345 15.41 -11.24 9.30
CA HIS A 345 16.59 -12.03 9.62
C HIS A 345 17.84 -11.16 9.71
N MET A 346 18.01 -10.22 8.78
CA MET A 346 19.15 -9.30 8.79
C MET A 346 19.14 -8.39 10.03
N CYS A 347 17.97 -7.86 10.42
CA CYS A 347 17.83 -7.09 11.67
C CYS A 347 18.17 -7.93 12.91
N LYS A 348 17.77 -9.21 12.94
CA LYS A 348 18.13 -10.13 14.02
C LYS A 348 19.63 -10.40 14.08
N GLU A 349 20.21 -10.79 12.95
CA GLU A 349 21.64 -11.13 12.86
C GLU A 349 22.58 -9.97 13.20
N LEU A 350 22.13 -8.72 13.00
CA LEU A 350 22.89 -7.52 13.32
C LEU A 350 22.53 -6.93 14.69
N GLY A 351 21.69 -7.60 15.49
CA GLY A 351 21.36 -7.23 16.86
C GLY A 351 20.45 -6.00 16.99
N LEU A 352 19.71 -5.65 15.93
CA LEU A 352 18.70 -4.59 16.01
C LEU A 352 17.48 -5.06 16.81
N VAL A 353 17.18 -6.36 16.71
CA VAL A 353 16.12 -7.07 17.41
C VAL A 353 16.59 -8.49 17.75
N ASP A 354 15.96 -9.17 18.70
CA ASP A 354 16.42 -10.48 19.17
C ASP A 354 15.67 -11.67 18.54
N LYS A 355 14.52 -11.41 17.92
CA LYS A 355 13.64 -12.42 17.29
C LYS A 355 13.20 -12.00 15.89
N ILE A 356 12.60 -12.93 15.14
CA ILE A 356 11.90 -12.65 13.88
C ILE A 356 10.42 -13.04 14.02
N PRO A 357 9.50 -12.40 13.27
CA PRO A 357 8.10 -12.80 13.26
C PRO A 357 7.93 -14.19 12.62
N ARG A 358 6.84 -14.87 12.96
CA ARG A 358 6.37 -16.00 12.16
C ARG A 358 5.69 -15.48 10.90
N LEU A 359 5.96 -16.12 9.77
CA LEU A 359 5.41 -15.69 8.48
C LEU A 359 4.22 -16.54 8.07
N VAL A 360 3.19 -15.91 7.50
CA VAL A 360 2.11 -16.60 6.80
C VAL A 360 2.18 -16.24 5.33
N CYS A 361 2.29 -17.25 4.46
CA CYS A 361 2.13 -17.07 3.03
C CYS A 361 0.67 -17.36 2.66
N ALA A 362 -0.05 -16.36 2.14
CA ALA A 362 -1.44 -16.52 1.74
C ALA A 362 -1.56 -16.64 0.20
N GLN A 363 -2.15 -17.73 -0.30
CA GLN A 363 -2.38 -17.95 -1.74
C GLN A 363 -3.87 -17.98 -2.09
N ALA A 364 -4.22 -17.63 -3.33
CA ALA A 364 -5.57 -17.90 -3.85
C ALA A 364 -5.70 -19.40 -4.13
N ALA A 365 -6.83 -20.02 -3.80
CA ALA A 365 -7.08 -21.46 -4.00
C ALA A 365 -6.92 -21.88 -5.49
N ASN A 366 -7.20 -20.95 -6.41
CA ASN A 366 -7.03 -21.14 -7.84
C ASN A 366 -5.56 -21.09 -8.31
N ALA A 367 -4.62 -20.74 -7.43
CA ALA A 367 -3.19 -20.62 -7.72
C ALA A 367 -2.37 -20.89 -6.44
N ASN A 368 -2.47 -22.11 -5.90
CA ASN A 368 -2.02 -22.48 -4.55
C ASN A 368 -0.92 -23.58 -4.48
N PRO A 369 0.04 -23.70 -5.43
CA PRO A 369 0.98 -24.83 -5.44
C PRO A 369 1.82 -24.93 -4.16
N LEU A 370 2.17 -23.80 -3.54
CA LEU A 370 2.91 -23.80 -2.27
C LEU A 370 2.04 -24.27 -1.10
N TYR A 371 0.74 -23.99 -1.11
CA TYR A 371 -0.18 -24.49 -0.09
C TYR A 371 -0.28 -26.02 -0.17
N LEU A 372 -0.46 -26.58 -1.36
CA LEU A 372 -0.49 -28.04 -1.55
C LEU A 372 0.83 -28.68 -1.08
N TYR A 373 1.95 -28.04 -1.40
CA TYR A 373 3.27 -28.50 -0.98
C TYR A 373 3.48 -28.43 0.55
N TYR A 374 2.97 -27.36 1.19
CA TYR A 374 2.98 -27.23 2.65
C TYR A 374 2.09 -28.29 3.32
N LYS A 375 0.89 -28.53 2.79
CA LYS A 375 -0.07 -29.52 3.34
C LYS A 375 0.41 -30.96 3.21
N SER A 376 1.24 -31.27 2.22
CA SER A 376 1.93 -32.55 2.11
C SER A 376 3.21 -32.65 2.97
N ALA A 377 3.34 -31.79 3.98
CA ALA A 377 4.50 -31.70 4.87
C ALA A 377 5.83 -31.53 4.13
N TRP A 378 5.84 -30.73 3.05
CA TRP A 378 7.01 -30.50 2.20
C TRP A 378 7.53 -31.75 1.48
N GLY A 379 6.63 -32.67 1.08
CA GLY A 379 6.95 -33.89 0.33
C GLY A 379 7.47 -33.60 -1.09
N GLU A 380 6.64 -33.83 -2.11
CA GLU A 380 6.98 -33.52 -3.51
C GLU A 380 6.28 -32.22 -3.94
N PHE A 381 7.05 -31.27 -4.47
CA PHE A 381 6.48 -30.06 -5.07
C PHE A 381 5.91 -30.37 -6.45
N LYS A 382 4.68 -29.92 -6.72
CA LYS A 382 4.04 -30.05 -8.03
C LYS A 382 3.49 -28.69 -8.45
N ALA A 383 3.95 -28.22 -9.61
CA ALA A 383 3.34 -27.08 -10.27
C ALA A 383 1.87 -27.39 -10.58
N VAL A 384 1.02 -26.37 -10.48
CA VAL A 384 -0.40 -26.47 -10.82
C VAL A 384 -0.72 -25.58 -12.00
N LYS A 385 -1.73 -25.93 -12.78
CA LYS A 385 -2.28 -24.98 -13.77
C LYS A 385 -3.14 -23.97 -13.01
N ALA A 386 -2.66 -22.72 -12.93
CA ALA A 386 -3.42 -21.67 -12.26
C ALA A 386 -4.70 -21.33 -13.03
N ASN A 387 -5.82 -21.29 -12.31
CA ASN A 387 -7.11 -20.82 -12.81
C ASN A 387 -7.24 -19.31 -12.61
N SER A 388 -8.25 -18.71 -13.26
CA SER A 388 -8.53 -17.27 -13.11
C SER A 388 -8.80 -16.92 -11.66
N THR A 389 -8.27 -15.78 -11.20
CA THR A 389 -8.53 -15.24 -9.87
C THR A 389 -8.64 -13.71 -9.91
N PHE A 390 -9.49 -13.14 -9.06
CA PHE A 390 -9.53 -11.69 -8.84
C PHE A 390 -8.20 -11.15 -8.29
N ALA A 391 -7.44 -12.01 -7.62
CA ALA A 391 -6.10 -11.75 -7.13
C ALA A 391 -5.03 -11.90 -8.25
N SER A 392 -5.25 -11.31 -9.42
CA SER A 392 -4.48 -11.58 -10.65
C SER A 392 -2.94 -11.53 -10.51
N ALA A 393 -2.37 -10.62 -9.71
CA ALA A 393 -0.92 -10.56 -9.51
C ALA A 393 -0.30 -11.75 -8.74
N ILE A 394 -1.13 -12.60 -8.13
CA ILE A 394 -0.71 -13.86 -7.49
C ILE A 394 -1.25 -15.10 -8.21
N GLN A 395 -1.80 -14.96 -9.42
CA GLN A 395 -2.21 -16.07 -10.28
C GLN A 395 -0.99 -16.81 -10.87
N ILE A 396 -0.25 -17.53 -10.01
CA ILE A 396 0.99 -18.21 -10.38
C ILE A 396 0.92 -19.67 -9.95
N GLY A 397 0.93 -20.57 -10.94
CA GLY A 397 0.86 -22.01 -10.72
C GLY A 397 2.22 -22.71 -10.67
N ASP A 398 3.26 -22.07 -11.21
CA ASP A 398 4.66 -22.52 -11.14
C ASP A 398 5.57 -21.36 -10.67
N PRO A 399 5.65 -21.12 -9.35
CA PRO A 399 6.40 -20.00 -8.80
C PRO A 399 7.92 -20.23 -8.87
N VAL A 400 8.62 -19.29 -9.50
CA VAL A 400 10.08 -19.31 -9.68
C VAL A 400 10.86 -19.29 -8.37
N SER A 401 10.33 -18.63 -7.32
CA SER A 401 11.01 -18.52 -6.01
C SER A 401 10.49 -19.51 -4.96
N ILE A 402 10.04 -20.70 -5.37
CA ILE A 402 9.52 -21.72 -4.44
C ILE A 402 10.54 -22.09 -3.36
N ASP A 403 11.80 -22.37 -3.74
CA ASP A 403 12.85 -22.78 -2.79
C ASP A 403 13.14 -21.69 -1.74
N ARG A 404 13.15 -20.43 -2.18
CA ARG A 404 13.32 -19.27 -1.31
C ARG A 404 12.18 -19.15 -0.30
N ALA A 405 10.95 -19.38 -0.74
CA ALA A 405 9.79 -19.30 0.12
C ALA A 405 9.74 -20.44 1.13
N VAL A 406 10.04 -21.66 0.71
CA VAL A 406 10.15 -22.84 1.58
C VAL A 406 11.23 -22.61 2.64
N TYR A 407 12.40 -22.11 2.23
CA TYR A 407 13.48 -21.76 3.16
C TYR A 407 13.01 -20.73 4.19
N ALA A 408 12.40 -19.62 3.74
CA ALA A 408 11.90 -18.56 4.61
C ALA A 408 10.86 -19.07 5.60
N LEU A 409 9.90 -19.88 5.13
CA LEU A 409 8.83 -20.45 5.96
C LEU A 409 9.40 -21.44 6.98
N LYS A 410 10.30 -22.35 6.58
CA LYS A 410 10.95 -23.27 7.53
C LYS A 410 11.75 -22.50 8.60
N LYS A 411 12.52 -21.47 8.22
CA LYS A 411 13.34 -20.68 9.14
C LYS A 411 12.54 -19.76 10.06
N SER A 412 11.34 -19.35 9.67
CA SER A 412 10.44 -18.51 10.47
C SER A 412 9.34 -19.30 11.19
N ASN A 413 9.37 -20.64 11.14
CA ASN A 413 8.25 -21.49 11.59
C ASN A 413 6.90 -21.03 11.00
N GLY A 414 6.93 -20.69 9.72
CA GLY A 414 5.84 -20.10 8.97
C GLY A 414 4.82 -21.12 8.47
N ILE A 415 3.68 -20.58 8.04
CA ILE A 415 2.49 -21.34 7.63
C ILE A 415 2.09 -20.90 6.21
N VAL A 416 1.43 -21.79 5.48
CA VAL A 416 0.78 -21.45 4.22
C VAL A 416 -0.72 -21.69 4.35
N GLU A 417 -1.50 -20.72 3.92
CA GLU A 417 -2.96 -20.80 3.90
C GLU A 417 -3.52 -20.32 2.56
N GLU A 418 -4.74 -20.73 2.27
CA GLU A 418 -5.41 -20.39 1.02
C GLU A 418 -6.73 -19.62 1.23
N ALA A 419 -7.19 -18.95 0.17
CA ALA A 419 -8.48 -18.29 0.11
C ALA A 419 -9.21 -18.61 -1.19
N THR A 420 -10.48 -19.01 -1.13
CA THR A 420 -11.31 -19.15 -2.34
C THR A 420 -11.66 -17.78 -2.92
N GLU A 421 -12.15 -17.74 -4.16
CA GLU A 421 -12.56 -16.50 -4.82
C GLU A 421 -13.70 -15.78 -4.08
N GLU A 422 -14.67 -16.52 -3.53
CA GLU A 422 -15.73 -15.91 -2.72
C GLU A 422 -15.16 -15.40 -1.39
N GLU A 423 -14.36 -16.20 -0.68
CA GLU A 423 -13.77 -15.79 0.60
C GLU A 423 -12.91 -14.52 0.47
N LEU A 424 -12.06 -14.44 -0.55
CA LEU A 424 -11.17 -13.29 -0.72
C LEU A 424 -11.94 -12.01 -1.09
N MET A 425 -13.01 -12.13 -1.88
CA MET A 425 -13.84 -10.99 -2.27
C MET A 425 -14.74 -10.52 -1.12
N ASP A 426 -15.29 -11.46 -0.35
CA ASP A 426 -16.03 -11.17 0.88
C ASP A 426 -15.14 -10.50 1.92
N ALA A 427 -13.93 -11.03 2.16
CA ALA A 427 -12.97 -10.40 3.08
C ALA A 427 -12.57 -8.99 2.62
N MET A 428 -12.45 -8.77 1.31
CA MET A 428 -12.23 -7.44 0.74
C MET A 428 -13.39 -6.49 1.02
N ALA A 429 -14.63 -6.91 0.78
CA ALA A 429 -15.81 -6.08 1.03
C ALA A 429 -15.98 -5.76 2.53
N LEU A 430 -15.72 -6.73 3.41
CA LEU A 430 -15.73 -6.53 4.86
C LEU A 430 -14.66 -5.53 5.31
N ALA A 431 -13.43 -5.66 4.80
CA ALA A 431 -12.36 -4.70 5.09
C ALA A 431 -12.73 -3.29 4.63
N ASP A 432 -13.24 -3.16 3.42
CA ASP A 432 -13.66 -1.87 2.86
C ASP A 432 -14.82 -1.25 3.65
N SER A 433 -15.74 -2.07 4.17
CA SER A 433 -16.86 -1.61 5.02
C SER A 433 -16.40 -0.94 6.33
N THR A 434 -15.12 -1.11 6.70
CA THR A 434 -14.50 -0.46 7.87
C THR A 434 -13.71 0.80 7.53
N GLY A 435 -13.73 1.24 6.27
CA GLY A 435 -13.04 2.46 5.81
C GLY A 435 -11.71 2.22 5.10
N MET A 436 -11.31 0.96 4.90
CA MET A 436 -10.18 0.63 4.02
C MET A 436 -10.59 0.67 2.53
N PHE A 437 -9.62 0.55 1.64
CA PHE A 437 -9.85 0.33 0.21
C PHE A 437 -8.77 -0.58 -0.36
N ILE A 438 -8.90 -1.88 -0.10
CA ILE A 438 -7.81 -2.84 -0.29
C ILE A 438 -7.83 -3.52 -1.66
N CYS A 439 -6.70 -4.09 -2.07
CA CYS A 439 -6.63 -4.96 -3.25
C CYS A 439 -7.08 -6.40 -2.92
N PRO A 440 -7.48 -7.20 -3.93
CA PRO A 440 -7.86 -8.61 -3.74
C PRO A 440 -6.75 -9.47 -3.07
N HIS A 441 -5.47 -9.17 -3.29
CA HIS A 441 -4.35 -9.83 -2.59
C HIS A 441 -4.41 -9.65 -1.08
N THR A 442 -4.84 -8.48 -0.63
CA THR A 442 -5.04 -8.21 0.79
C THR A 442 -6.26 -8.98 1.29
N GLY A 443 -7.32 -9.14 0.47
CA GLY A 443 -8.44 -10.04 0.75
C GLY A 443 -7.98 -11.48 1.01
N VAL A 444 -7.09 -12.02 0.17
CA VAL A 444 -6.47 -13.35 0.38
C VAL A 444 -5.73 -13.44 1.72
N ALA A 445 -4.93 -12.41 2.07
CA ALA A 445 -4.22 -12.37 3.35
C ALA A 445 -5.17 -12.27 4.56
N LEU A 446 -6.25 -11.49 4.46
CA LEU A 446 -7.25 -11.37 5.52
C LEU A 446 -8.05 -12.67 5.68
N THR A 447 -8.37 -13.38 4.61
CA THR A 447 -8.99 -14.71 4.69
C THR A 447 -8.08 -15.70 5.41
N ALA A 448 -6.78 -15.74 5.07
CA ALA A 448 -5.81 -16.56 5.79
C ALA A 448 -5.77 -16.21 7.29
N LEU A 449 -5.77 -14.92 7.63
CA LEU A 449 -5.87 -14.45 9.01
C LEU A 449 -7.15 -14.92 9.70
N MET A 450 -8.31 -14.77 9.06
CA MET A 450 -9.61 -15.24 9.60
C MET A 450 -9.58 -16.73 9.90
N LYS A 451 -9.03 -17.56 8.99
CA LYS A 451 -8.89 -19.01 9.18
C LYS A 451 -7.96 -19.34 10.35
N LEU A 452 -6.81 -18.68 10.45
CA LEU A 452 -5.81 -18.91 11.51
C LEU A 452 -6.24 -18.37 12.88
N ARG A 453 -7.07 -17.32 12.92
CA ARG A 453 -7.74 -16.87 14.14
C ARG A 453 -8.80 -17.87 14.59
N LYS A 454 -9.62 -18.37 13.65
CA LYS A 454 -10.65 -19.38 13.94
C LYS A 454 -10.06 -20.70 14.43
N SER A 455 -8.90 -21.12 13.90
CA SER A 455 -8.21 -22.33 14.36
C SER A 455 -7.39 -22.15 15.64
N GLY A 456 -7.31 -20.93 16.18
CA GLY A 456 -6.55 -20.63 17.40
C GLY A 456 -5.03 -20.56 17.21
N VAL A 457 -4.53 -20.60 15.97
CA VAL A 457 -3.09 -20.52 15.67
C VAL A 457 -2.54 -19.11 15.90
N ILE A 458 -3.31 -18.09 15.54
CA ILE A 458 -3.02 -16.69 15.84
C ILE A 458 -3.89 -16.29 17.04
N GLY A 459 -3.33 -15.70 18.09
CA GLY A 459 -4.01 -15.19 19.28
C GLY A 459 -4.77 -13.89 19.05
N SER A 460 -5.69 -13.53 19.97
CA SER A 460 -6.46 -12.27 19.88
C SER A 460 -5.59 -11.04 20.13
N THR A 461 -4.50 -11.21 20.86
CA THR A 461 -3.58 -10.15 21.25
C THR A 461 -2.24 -10.20 20.51
N ASP A 462 -2.09 -11.12 19.56
CA ASP A 462 -0.86 -11.24 18.77
C ASP A 462 -0.73 -10.05 17.82
N ARG A 463 0.37 -9.27 17.94
CA ARG A 463 0.64 -8.19 17.00
C ARG A 463 0.82 -8.77 15.61
N THR A 464 -0.11 -8.44 14.72
CA THR A 464 -0.18 -9.04 13.39
C THR A 464 -0.14 -7.98 12.32
N VAL A 465 0.73 -8.15 11.32
CA VAL A 465 0.85 -7.24 10.18
C VAL A 465 0.44 -7.95 8.89
N VAL A 466 -0.55 -7.40 8.20
CA VAL A 466 -0.96 -7.83 6.86
C VAL A 466 -0.28 -6.95 5.82
N VAL A 467 0.38 -7.54 4.82
CA VAL A 467 1.06 -6.78 3.76
C VAL A 467 0.10 -6.53 2.60
N SER A 468 -0.19 -5.27 2.32
CA SER A 468 -0.99 -4.85 1.16
C SER A 468 -0.08 -4.41 0.02
N THR A 469 0.02 -5.25 -1.03
CA THR A 469 1.04 -5.10 -2.08
C THR A 469 0.67 -4.18 -3.23
N ALA A 470 -0.59 -3.78 -3.36
CA ALA A 470 -1.08 -2.94 -4.44
C ALA A 470 -2.22 -2.03 -3.95
N HIS A 471 -2.37 -0.85 -4.55
CA HIS A 471 -3.45 0.05 -4.21
C HIS A 471 -4.80 -0.53 -4.67
N GLY A 472 -5.85 -0.44 -3.83
CA GLY A 472 -7.21 -0.85 -4.22
C GLY A 472 -7.76 -0.13 -5.46
N LEU A 473 -7.24 1.05 -5.83
CA LEU A 473 -7.64 1.81 -7.03
C LEU A 473 -7.30 1.09 -8.33
N LYS A 474 -6.39 0.12 -8.30
CA LYS A 474 -6.11 -0.74 -9.46
C LYS A 474 -7.19 -1.81 -9.70
N PHE A 475 -8.12 -1.98 -8.76
CA PHE A 475 -9.11 -3.06 -8.75
C PHE A 475 -10.54 -2.54 -8.64
N THR A 476 -10.80 -1.31 -9.11
CA THR A 476 -12.15 -0.72 -9.08
C THR A 476 -13.17 -1.57 -9.82
N GLN A 477 -12.81 -2.15 -10.97
CA GLN A 477 -13.73 -3.01 -11.74
C GLN A 477 -14.19 -4.23 -10.93
N SER A 478 -13.26 -4.92 -10.25
CA SER A 478 -13.58 -6.07 -9.40
C SER A 478 -14.55 -5.69 -8.26
N LYS A 479 -14.42 -4.50 -7.69
CA LYS A 479 -15.33 -3.99 -6.66
C LYS A 479 -16.69 -3.57 -7.23
N ILE A 480 -16.70 -2.95 -8.42
CA ILE A 480 -17.94 -2.62 -9.14
C ILE A 480 -18.72 -3.90 -9.40
N ASP A 481 -18.06 -4.92 -9.96
CA ASP A 481 -18.70 -6.20 -10.28
C ASP A 481 -19.27 -6.88 -9.02
N TYR A 482 -18.53 -6.87 -7.91
CA TYR A 482 -18.99 -7.41 -6.62
C TYR A 482 -20.20 -6.65 -6.06
N HIS A 483 -20.12 -5.33 -5.92
CA HIS A 483 -21.20 -4.54 -5.31
C HIS A 483 -22.43 -4.38 -6.23
N SER A 484 -22.30 -4.69 -7.52
CA SER A 484 -23.41 -4.75 -8.48
C SER A 484 -23.99 -6.16 -8.67
N ASN A 485 -23.52 -7.16 -7.92
CA ASN A 485 -23.92 -8.57 -8.06
C ASN A 485 -23.72 -9.12 -9.49
N ASN A 486 -22.67 -8.68 -10.19
CA ASN A 486 -22.37 -9.05 -11.57
C ASN A 486 -21.28 -10.13 -11.69
N ILE A 487 -20.82 -10.70 -10.58
CA ILE A 487 -19.90 -11.83 -10.58
C ILE A 487 -20.70 -13.12 -10.64
N LYS A 488 -20.55 -13.87 -11.74
CA LYS A 488 -21.19 -15.18 -11.91
C LYS A 488 -20.73 -16.15 -10.83
N GLU A 489 -21.66 -16.96 -10.31
CA GLU A 489 -21.38 -18.03 -9.34
C GLU A 489 -20.80 -17.55 -8.00
N MET A 490 -20.98 -16.27 -7.65
CA MET A 490 -20.60 -15.70 -6.35
C MET A 490 -21.80 -15.03 -5.70
N ALA A 491 -22.05 -15.29 -4.42
CA ALA A 491 -23.22 -14.75 -3.74
C ALA A 491 -23.15 -13.23 -3.51
N CYS A 492 -21.95 -12.65 -3.53
CA CYS A 492 -21.70 -11.23 -3.26
C CYS A 492 -22.37 -10.77 -1.96
N ARG A 493 -22.15 -11.53 -0.87
CA ARG A 493 -22.93 -11.46 0.38
C ARG A 493 -22.93 -10.07 1.03
N TYR A 494 -21.88 -9.30 0.78
CA TYR A 494 -21.67 -7.97 1.32
C TYR A 494 -21.80 -6.87 0.25
N ALA A 495 -22.50 -7.14 -0.85
CA ALA A 495 -22.79 -6.15 -1.88
C ALA A 495 -23.55 -4.95 -1.28
N ASN A 496 -23.23 -3.75 -1.79
CA ASN A 496 -23.80 -2.49 -1.32
C ASN A 496 -24.12 -1.59 -2.52
N PRO A 497 -25.09 -1.98 -3.37
CA PRO A 497 -25.47 -1.20 -4.53
C PRO A 497 -26.16 0.11 -4.13
N PRO A 498 -26.12 1.14 -5.00
CA PRO A 498 -26.95 2.33 -4.82
C PRO A 498 -28.44 1.97 -4.68
N VAL A 499 -29.12 2.59 -3.72
CA VAL A 499 -30.58 2.43 -3.53
C VAL A 499 -31.30 3.51 -4.30
N SER A 500 -32.08 3.13 -5.32
CA SER A 500 -32.96 4.05 -6.05
C SER A 500 -34.13 4.47 -5.17
N VAL A 501 -34.36 5.78 -5.08
CA VAL A 501 -35.45 6.39 -4.30
C VAL A 501 -36.11 7.50 -5.11
N ALA A 502 -37.42 7.68 -4.94
CA ALA A 502 -38.14 8.77 -5.58
C ALA A 502 -37.66 10.13 -5.02
N ALA A 503 -37.74 11.17 -5.85
CA ALA A 503 -37.30 12.52 -5.51
C ALA A 503 -38.31 13.26 -4.62
N ASP A 504 -38.69 12.65 -3.49
CA ASP A 504 -39.58 13.22 -2.50
C ASP A 504 -39.08 12.95 -1.08
N PHE A 505 -39.40 13.88 -0.17
CA PHE A 505 -38.93 13.83 1.21
C PHE A 505 -39.41 12.58 1.96
N GLY A 506 -40.65 12.13 1.72
CA GLY A 506 -41.23 10.98 2.42
C GLY A 506 -40.46 9.69 2.10
N SER A 507 -40.29 9.40 0.81
CA SER A 507 -39.55 8.24 0.33
C SER A 507 -38.10 8.22 0.82
N VAL A 508 -37.42 9.37 0.78
CA VAL A 508 -36.04 9.49 1.29
C VAL A 508 -35.99 9.23 2.80
N MET A 509 -36.90 9.84 3.57
CA MET A 509 -36.94 9.67 5.03
C MET A 509 -37.24 8.23 5.44
N ASP A 510 -38.09 7.52 4.71
CA ASP A 510 -38.43 6.12 5.01
C ASP A 510 -37.24 5.19 4.81
N VAL A 511 -36.50 5.36 3.70
CA VAL A 511 -35.27 4.61 3.45
C VAL A 511 -34.22 4.92 4.51
N LEU A 512 -34.02 6.20 4.85
CA LEU A 512 -33.06 6.63 5.88
C LEU A 512 -33.41 6.08 7.27
N LYS A 513 -34.67 6.15 7.69
CA LYS A 513 -35.12 5.60 8.98
C LYS A 513 -34.88 4.09 9.05
N LYS A 514 -35.17 3.36 7.97
CA LYS A 514 -34.92 1.92 7.88
C LYS A 514 -33.43 1.57 7.93
N TYR A 515 -32.57 2.41 7.34
CA TYR A 515 -31.12 2.23 7.38
C TYR A 515 -30.56 2.50 8.78
N LEU A 516 -30.88 3.66 9.36
CA LEU A 516 -30.38 4.09 10.66
C LEU A 516 -30.88 3.22 11.82
N SER A 517 -32.06 2.61 11.71
CA SER A 517 -32.57 1.67 12.73
C SER A 517 -31.82 0.34 12.77
N LYS A 518 -31.16 -0.04 11.67
CA LYS A 518 -30.32 -1.24 11.58
C LYS A 518 -28.87 -1.00 12.00
N THR A 519 -28.42 0.26 12.01
CA THR A 519 -27.07 0.58 12.48
C THR A 519 -27.03 0.43 14.00
N PRO A 520 -26.11 -0.36 14.58
CA PRO A 520 -25.93 -0.40 16.03
C PRO A 520 -25.74 1.02 16.53
N ARG A 521 -26.57 1.46 17.48
CA ARG A 521 -26.37 2.76 18.12
C ARG A 521 -24.98 2.74 18.74
N PHE A 522 -24.15 3.73 18.39
CA PHE A 522 -22.92 3.99 19.11
C PHE A 522 -23.31 4.25 20.56
N VAL A 523 -23.11 3.26 21.42
CA VAL A 523 -23.05 3.51 22.86
C VAL A 523 -21.74 4.27 23.02
N GLY A 524 -21.84 5.59 23.12
CA GLY A 524 -20.72 6.44 23.50
C GLY A 524 -20.10 5.88 24.76
N VAL A 525 -18.80 6.09 24.92
CA VAL A 525 -18.06 5.75 26.13
C VAL A 525 -18.48 6.72 27.25
N ASP A 526 -19.75 6.70 27.61
CA ASP A 526 -20.24 7.10 28.92
C ASP A 526 -20.33 5.79 29.71
N GLY A 527 -19.19 5.40 30.26
CA GLY A 527 -19.12 4.32 31.23
C GLY A 527 -19.85 4.75 32.50
N PHE A 528 -21.17 4.64 32.53
CA PHE A 528 -22.04 4.60 33.72
C PHE A 528 -23.46 4.27 33.22
N GLY A 529 -23.77 2.98 33.01
CA GLY A 529 -25.13 2.60 32.62
C GLY A 529 -25.39 1.12 32.33
N LEU A 530 -24.35 0.32 32.12
CA LEU A 530 -24.49 -1.12 31.89
C LEU A 530 -23.74 -1.92 32.97
N ILE A 531 -24.08 -1.68 34.23
CA ILE A 531 -23.81 -2.59 35.37
C ILE A 531 -25.02 -2.56 36.33
N MET A 532 -26.25 -2.59 35.80
CA MET A 532 -27.46 -2.64 36.65
C MET A 532 -28.48 -3.72 36.25
N GLU A 533 -28.15 -4.61 35.32
CA GLU A 533 -28.99 -5.80 35.04
C GLU A 533 -28.29 -7.15 35.32
N GLU A 534 -26.95 -7.21 35.37
CA GLU A 534 -26.23 -8.45 35.75
C GLU A 534 -25.86 -8.53 37.24
N PHE A 535 -26.13 -7.48 38.04
CA PHE A 535 -25.88 -7.51 39.49
C PHE A 535 -27.12 -7.84 40.33
N VAL A 536 -28.30 -7.96 39.71
CA VAL A 536 -29.56 -8.29 40.41
C VAL A 536 -29.86 -9.80 40.39
N SER A 537 -29.12 -10.61 39.63
CA SER A 537 -29.29 -12.08 39.61
C SER A 537 -28.28 -12.85 40.49
N SER A 538 -27.36 -12.17 41.18
CA SER A 538 -26.30 -12.80 41.99
C SER A 538 -26.45 -12.60 43.51
N ILE A 539 -27.59 -12.08 43.99
CA ILE A 539 -27.87 -11.92 45.44
C ILE A 539 -29.09 -12.76 45.85
N SER A 540 -29.26 -13.95 45.26
CA SER A 540 -30.30 -14.90 45.68
C SER A 540 -29.80 -16.07 46.53
N ASP A 541 -28.49 -16.24 46.74
CA ASP A 541 -27.93 -17.41 47.45
C ASP A 541 -26.89 -17.06 48.51
N LEU A 542 -27.29 -16.32 49.55
CA LEU A 542 -26.51 -16.22 50.78
C LEU A 542 -27.44 -16.31 51.99
N ASP A 543 -27.26 -17.39 52.76
CA ASP A 543 -27.98 -17.72 53.98
C ASP A 543 -27.97 -16.57 55.00
N LEU A 544 -29.18 -16.20 55.44
CA LEU A 544 -29.42 -15.33 56.58
C LEU A 544 -29.17 -16.09 57.88
N VAL A 545 -28.12 -15.70 58.62
CA VAL A 545 -28.03 -15.94 60.06
C VAL A 545 -28.75 -14.79 60.76
N ASP A 546 -29.77 -15.18 61.52
CA ASP A 546 -30.69 -14.35 62.29
C ASP A 546 -30.00 -13.74 63.53
N VAL A 547 -30.03 -12.40 63.66
CA VAL A 547 -29.99 -11.71 64.97
C VAL A 547 -30.78 -10.39 64.90
N ASN A 548 -32.04 -10.46 65.33
CA ASN A 548 -32.83 -9.44 66.04
C ASN A 548 -33.01 -8.01 65.46
N GLY A 549 -34.25 -7.75 65.04
CA GLY A 549 -35.02 -6.61 65.57
C GLY A 549 -35.17 -5.39 64.67
N PHE A 550 -36.26 -5.30 63.91
CA PHE A 550 -37.34 -4.29 64.01
C PHE A 550 -38.22 -4.31 62.76
N GLU A 551 -39.52 -4.13 62.98
CA GLU A 551 -40.64 -4.44 62.08
C GLU A 551 -40.70 -3.68 60.75
N LEU A 552 -41.32 -4.39 59.80
CA LEU A 552 -41.66 -4.01 58.44
C LEU A 552 -43.07 -3.39 58.38
N HIS A 553 -43.28 -2.36 57.57
CA HIS A 553 -44.56 -2.20 56.88
C HIS A 553 -44.37 -1.80 55.40
N LYS A 554 -44.82 -2.71 54.52
CA LYS A 554 -44.98 -2.54 53.07
C LYS A 554 -46.21 -1.69 52.76
N VAL A 555 -46.14 -0.88 51.70
CA VAL A 555 -47.29 -0.61 50.82
C VAL A 555 -46.85 -0.69 49.36
N ILE A 556 -47.46 -1.65 48.65
CA ILE A 556 -47.43 -1.84 47.21
C ILE A 556 -48.60 -1.04 46.62
N ALA A 557 -48.39 -0.34 45.50
CA ALA A 557 -49.51 0.19 44.70
C ALA A 557 -49.31 -0.11 43.21
N GLN A 558 -50.24 -0.92 42.69
CA GLN A 558 -50.42 -1.34 41.31
C GLN A 558 -50.92 -0.19 40.41
N ARG A 559 -50.55 -0.26 39.13
CA ARG A 559 -51.13 0.53 38.02
C ARG A 559 -52.54 0.07 37.68
N THR A 560 -53.45 1.02 37.46
CA THR A 560 -54.73 0.81 36.77
C THR A 560 -54.89 1.78 35.59
N ARG A 561 -55.53 1.30 34.52
CA ARG A 561 -55.76 1.91 33.20
C ARG A 561 -56.88 2.98 33.20
N GLN A 562 -57.08 3.58 32.00
CA GLN A 562 -58.24 4.33 31.45
C GLN A 562 -58.16 5.87 31.60
N GLN A 563 -58.44 6.74 30.60
CA GLN A 563 -59.48 6.73 29.55
C GLN A 563 -59.17 7.72 28.39
N ASN A 564 -59.81 7.51 27.23
CA ASN A 564 -59.92 8.41 26.07
C ASN A 564 -60.88 9.59 26.33
N TRP A 565 -60.66 10.75 25.69
CA TRP A 565 -61.76 11.58 25.14
C TRP A 565 -61.33 12.57 24.04
N ASP A 566 -62.19 12.69 23.03
CA ASP A 566 -62.15 13.56 21.85
C ASP A 566 -62.76 14.95 22.11
N GLY A 567 -62.32 15.98 21.37
CA GLY A 567 -63.24 16.99 20.81
C GLY A 567 -63.07 18.49 21.15
N LYS A 568 -62.82 19.27 20.07
CA LYS A 568 -63.20 20.68 19.78
C LYS A 568 -62.22 21.86 20.04
N ARG A 569 -61.93 22.51 18.89
CA ARG A 569 -61.37 23.84 18.55
C ARG A 569 -61.59 25.00 19.54
N SER A 570 -60.57 25.86 19.73
CA SER A 570 -60.54 27.25 19.22
C SER A 570 -59.14 27.91 19.38
N LYS A 571 -58.89 28.95 18.58
CA LYS A 571 -57.63 29.72 18.42
C LYS A 571 -57.24 30.53 19.66
N ALA A 572 -55.94 30.62 19.98
CA ALA A 572 -55.19 31.88 20.14
C ALA A 572 -53.73 31.64 20.57
N ASP A 573 -52.82 32.25 19.83
CA ASP A 573 -51.54 32.90 20.17
C ASP A 573 -50.35 32.14 20.80
N LEU A 574 -49.24 32.32 20.08
CA LEU A 574 -47.84 32.10 20.45
C LEU A 574 -47.46 32.86 21.72
N ASN A 575 -46.64 32.24 22.58
CA ASN A 575 -45.38 32.85 22.99
C ASN A 575 -44.41 31.82 23.61
N SER A 576 -43.14 32.04 23.27
CA SER A 576 -41.94 31.26 23.60
C SER A 576 -41.58 31.26 25.09
N LEU A 577 -41.17 30.10 25.59
CA LEU A 577 -40.56 29.94 26.92
C LEU A 577 -39.16 29.33 26.77
N THR A 578 -38.16 30.17 27.00
CA THR A 578 -36.75 29.81 27.13
C THR A 578 -36.49 29.44 28.60
N LEU A 579 -36.03 28.22 28.87
CA LEU A 579 -35.61 27.77 30.20
C LEU A 579 -34.08 27.69 30.26
N TYR A 580 -33.50 28.60 31.05
CA TYR A 580 -32.13 28.54 31.56
C TYR A 580 -32.03 27.42 32.60
N ARG A 581 -31.02 26.54 32.48
CA ARG A 581 -30.64 25.60 33.54
C ARG A 581 -29.22 25.91 34.00
N LYS A 582 -29.10 26.33 35.26
CA LYS A 582 -27.85 26.44 36.03
C LYS A 582 -27.52 25.06 36.58
N ASP A 583 -26.34 24.53 36.29
CA ASP A 583 -25.76 23.42 37.05
C ASP A 583 -24.43 23.88 37.68
N HIS A 584 -24.44 24.00 39.00
CA HIS A 584 -23.26 23.92 39.84
C HIS A 584 -23.00 22.44 40.10
N HIS A 585 -21.76 21.96 39.98
CA HIS A 585 -21.15 21.06 40.96
C HIS A 585 -19.63 21.01 40.79
N THR A 586 -18.98 21.35 41.90
CA THR A 586 -17.56 21.16 42.24
C THR A 586 -17.18 19.69 42.29
N PHE A 587 -16.02 19.33 41.73
CA PHE A 587 -15.33 18.08 42.04
C PHE A 587 -13.90 18.33 42.53
N THR A 588 -13.59 17.60 43.58
CA THR A 588 -12.43 17.64 44.47
C THR A 588 -11.21 16.95 43.84
N GLN A 589 -10.02 17.38 44.27
CA GLN A 589 -8.68 16.87 43.93
C GLN A 589 -8.55 15.34 43.93
N CYS A 590 -7.74 14.81 43.01
CA CYS A 590 -6.83 13.71 43.34
C CYS A 590 -5.48 13.86 42.60
N ARG A 591 -4.41 13.61 43.37
CA ARG A 591 -2.98 13.75 43.04
C ARG A 591 -2.50 12.58 42.18
N TYR A 592 -1.71 12.84 41.14
CA TYR A 592 -0.55 12.01 40.79
C TYR A 592 0.57 12.89 40.25
N GLY A 593 1.75 12.77 40.87
CA GLY A 593 2.92 13.58 40.60
C GLY A 593 3.67 13.12 39.35
N CYS A 594 4.26 14.10 38.66
CA CYS A 594 5.34 13.86 37.72
C CYS A 594 6.46 14.86 38.04
N THR A 595 7.56 14.33 38.57
CA THR A 595 8.80 15.04 38.88
C THR A 595 9.69 15.21 37.65
N ALA A 596 10.47 16.30 37.68
CA ALA A 596 11.66 16.60 36.88
C ALA A 596 11.45 17.32 35.53
N CYS A 597 11.48 18.66 35.58
CA CYS A 597 12.07 19.46 34.52
C CYS A 597 13.04 20.49 35.13
N ALA A 598 14.30 20.39 34.74
CA ALA A 598 15.43 21.13 35.31
C ALA A 598 15.32 22.63 35.03
N HIS A 599 15.60 23.42 36.08
CA HIS A 599 15.69 24.88 36.03
C HIS A 599 16.98 25.36 35.36
N ARG A 600 16.86 26.36 34.47
CA ARG A 600 17.88 27.41 34.33
C ARG A 600 17.23 28.76 34.60
N LYS A 601 17.59 29.36 35.74
CA LYS A 601 17.29 30.75 36.11
C LYS A 601 18.25 31.68 35.38
N ARG A 602 17.71 32.77 34.81
CA ARG A 602 18.39 34.07 34.74
C ARG A 602 17.35 35.16 34.99
N MET A 603 17.42 35.76 36.18
CA MET A 603 16.69 36.96 36.55
C MET A 603 17.55 38.18 36.23
N ILE A 604 17.00 39.18 35.53
CA ILE A 604 17.26 40.61 35.79
C ILE A 604 15.97 41.39 35.48
N GLY A 605 15.41 42.08 36.48
CA GLY A 605 14.66 43.33 36.32
C GLY A 605 13.13 43.31 36.23
N GLY A 606 12.46 43.41 37.39
CA GLY A 606 11.36 44.38 37.60
C GLY A 606 9.94 44.06 37.10
N GLN A 607 9.03 43.86 38.06
CA GLN A 607 7.56 43.92 38.01
C GLN A 607 6.77 42.71 37.46
N LYS A 608 5.90 42.21 38.36
CA LYS A 608 4.92 41.14 38.15
C LYS A 608 3.63 41.70 37.54
N VAL A 609 3.22 41.17 36.39
CA VAL A 609 1.82 41.03 35.99
C VAL A 609 1.67 39.66 35.34
N ALA A 610 0.90 38.76 35.95
CA ALA A 610 0.65 37.42 35.41
C ALA A 610 -0.65 37.45 34.59
N PHE A 611 -0.53 37.33 33.27
CA PHE A 611 -1.61 36.88 32.39
C PHE A 611 -1.42 35.39 32.12
N HIS A 612 -2.40 34.57 32.49
CA HIS A 612 -2.51 33.19 32.00
C HIS A 612 -3.13 33.24 30.60
N VAL A 613 -2.33 32.92 29.58
CA VAL A 613 -2.82 32.60 28.24
C VAL A 613 -2.57 31.10 28.00
N TRP A 614 -3.64 30.32 27.91
CA TRP A 614 -3.62 29.00 27.28
C TRP A 614 -3.68 29.21 25.77
N GLY A 615 -2.54 29.08 25.10
CA GLY A 615 -2.48 29.04 23.65
C GLY A 615 -2.60 27.61 23.14
N LEU A 616 -3.81 27.19 22.76
CA LEU A 616 -3.99 26.11 21.80
C LEU A 616 -3.56 26.63 20.42
N ALA A 617 -2.44 26.15 19.90
CA ALA A 617 -2.02 26.40 18.53
C ALA A 617 -2.89 25.59 17.57
N CYS A 618 -4.02 26.16 17.16
CA CYS A 618 -4.78 25.75 15.99
C CYS A 618 -4.10 26.39 14.76
N GLN A 619 -3.32 25.62 14.02
CA GLN A 619 -2.74 26.05 12.74
C GLN A 619 -3.86 26.04 11.68
N GLN A 620 -4.39 27.22 11.35
CA GLN A 620 -5.12 27.44 10.11
C GLN A 620 -4.40 28.45 9.22
N ASN A 621 -4.21 27.99 7.98
CA ASN A 621 -3.88 28.70 6.75
C ASN A 621 -4.01 30.22 6.77
N ASN A 622 -2.89 30.89 6.50
CA ASN A 622 -2.87 32.21 5.88
C ASN A 622 -2.92 32.06 4.37
N ASN A 623 -4.00 32.51 3.74
CA ASN A 623 -3.92 33.11 2.42
C ASN A 623 -4.86 34.33 2.35
N PHE A 624 -4.29 35.40 1.82
CA PHE A 624 -4.74 36.79 1.81
C PHE A 624 -6.11 37.00 1.13
N TRP A 625 -6.91 37.89 1.72
CA TRP A 625 -7.97 38.61 1.01
C TRP A 625 -7.48 40.01 0.60
N LYS A 626 -7.72 40.38 -0.67
CA LYS A 626 -7.70 41.77 -1.14
C LYS A 626 -9.14 42.29 -1.26
N SER A 627 -9.33 43.46 -0.65
CA SER A 627 -10.27 44.56 -0.95
C SER A 627 -11.80 44.36 -0.86
N ARG A 628 -12.37 45.18 0.04
CA ARG A 628 -13.56 46.08 -0.10
C ARG A 628 -14.82 45.43 -0.72
N SER A 629 -16.00 45.42 -0.10
CA SER A 629 -16.79 46.60 0.31
C SER A 629 -18.09 46.11 0.99
N ILE A 630 -18.53 46.80 2.04
CA ILE A 630 -19.91 47.26 2.32
C ILE A 630 -21.07 46.28 1.99
N LEU A 631 -21.81 45.77 3.01
CA LEU A 631 -23.14 46.30 3.38
C LEU A 631 -23.77 45.53 4.55
N ASN A 632 -24.67 46.26 5.22
CA ASN A 632 -25.32 46.00 6.49
C ASN A 632 -26.17 44.72 6.62
N VAL A 633 -26.20 44.28 7.88
CA VAL A 633 -27.27 43.56 8.58
C VAL A 633 -28.68 43.93 8.11
N LYS A 634 -29.49 42.92 7.81
CA LYS A 634 -30.93 42.87 8.13
C LYS A 634 -31.45 41.43 8.03
N LEU A 635 -31.46 40.73 9.17
CA LEU A 635 -32.45 39.68 9.42
C LEU A 635 -33.64 40.37 10.09
N ARG A 636 -34.70 40.60 9.31
CA ARG A 636 -36.06 40.75 9.85
C ARG A 636 -36.83 39.51 9.41
N HIS A 637 -37.46 38.89 10.41
CA HIS A 637 -38.44 37.81 10.31
C HIS A 637 -39.40 37.99 9.13
N ILE A 638 -39.65 36.90 8.40
CA ILE A 638 -40.92 36.14 8.33
C ILE A 638 -40.55 34.67 8.13
#